data_AF-A0A6I7WUJ9-F1
#
_entry.id   AF-A0A6I7WUJ9-F1
#
_cell.length_a   1.000
_cell.length_b   1.000
_cell.length_c   1.000
_cell.angle_alpha   90.00
_cell.angle_beta   90.00
_cell.angle_gamma   90.00
#
_symmetry.space_group_name_H-M   'P 1'
#
loop_
_entity.id
_entity.type
_entity.pdbx_description
1 polymer ?
#
loop_
_entity_poly.entity_id
_entity_poly.type
_entity_poly.pdbx_seq_one_letter_code
_entity_poly.pdbx_strand_id
1 'polypeptide(L)'
;MTKTVTSTLTLSGRKFSKKELIGIQQTIKTFPNLSLTELAQTICEHLSWTTAQSRNKHNACLDALEKLEKLGLVELPSKRPQKKRESKKVVWTEQSQAKPDIDSSLAELGSITLKVVTDKAEVTLWNEYVDRHHYLSYKHPIGAALKYFIMSDHPQPQVLGCLLFSASVWHLADRDQWIEWDKKDREKRLNLVINNNRFLIFPWINVPNLASKALALVTKQIRNDWQTAHGYRPVLIETFVDDSQYLGTCYQAANWECIGKSSGKDWQDKVDENNRSGSVKSIWVTPLHKHFRAILKNKQPAKAQVDLDESFVNLWGKVVMIISDVAQEFDAKWQKRKRVIDSLLLVFLIFRLVFSKNSQGYGTTIEEFWHNCLRMKFPLPQKKPISASSFSDARKKLDENIFKVLNQRIIAAHDTLAEPDNQSQRWLNHRLFAVDGSKLNLPRELIDHHYRTPSKDAYYPQGLLSCLYQLKSKIPYDFDLVNHGNERQCALAHLKTLTTGDVVVYDRGYFSYAMLYYHMQMGVHPVFRLQKNTFKAIDDFRNSTQTDQIITLLPTKETQRDIRKQYPDIQFKALTIRLIKYTLEGKTYCIGTTLLDERYTIDALKEVYHARWGIEELYKISKNMIVVDDFHGRSERTVKQELFAHFVLITMSRLCTNESENLLNSLLNLQPDEMDPKQTIQANFKNSLATMSRHLEDIMFVPARCIKKVMDDIVSSISRNHQKLRPGRSYIRKSKKPVNKWRGCESTA
;
A
#
# COMPACT_ATOMS: atom_id res chain seq x y z
N MET A 1 13.59 -52.12 29.47
CA MET A 1 13.85 -50.82 30.14
C MET A 1 14.17 -49.80 29.06
N THR A 2 13.29 -48.82 28.84
CA THR A 2 13.51 -47.74 27.87
C THR A 2 14.61 -46.80 28.37
N LYS A 3 15.53 -46.40 27.47
CA LYS A 3 16.64 -45.50 27.83
C LYS A 3 16.12 -44.14 28.31
N THR A 4 16.78 -43.56 29.31
CA THR A 4 16.47 -42.22 29.84
C THR A 4 16.74 -41.15 28.78
N VAL A 5 15.77 -40.27 28.52
CA VAL A 5 15.92 -39.16 27.57
C VAL A 5 16.89 -38.12 28.14
N THR A 6 18.09 -38.00 27.57
CA THR A 6 19.13 -37.08 28.05
C THR A 6 19.25 -35.80 27.22
N SER A 7 18.75 -35.76 25.98
CA SER A 7 18.90 -34.62 25.06
C SER A 7 17.69 -34.39 24.16
N THR A 8 17.61 -33.22 23.52
CA THR A 8 16.58 -32.88 22.52
C THR A 8 16.88 -33.59 21.20
N LEU A 9 15.86 -34.14 20.52
CA LEU A 9 16.00 -34.83 19.25
C LEU A 9 15.22 -34.12 18.14
N THR A 10 15.72 -34.15 16.90
CA THR A 10 14.97 -33.66 15.73
C THR A 10 14.57 -34.84 14.87
N LEU A 11 13.26 -35.05 14.71
CA LEU A 11 12.67 -36.15 13.95
C LEU A 11 11.63 -35.59 12.99
N SER A 12 11.64 -36.05 11.74
CA SER A 12 10.67 -35.65 10.71
C SER A 12 10.51 -34.12 10.57
N GLY A 13 11.64 -33.39 10.68
CA GLY A 13 11.69 -31.92 10.59
C GLY A 13 11.20 -31.15 11.84
N ARG A 14 10.73 -31.83 12.89
CA ARG A 14 10.30 -31.23 14.17
C ARG A 14 11.37 -31.46 15.26
N LYS A 15 11.71 -30.41 16.01
CA LYS A 15 12.55 -30.51 17.21
C LYS A 15 11.66 -30.90 18.40
N PHE A 16 11.96 -32.02 19.05
CA PHE A 16 11.30 -32.50 20.24
C PHE A 16 12.12 -32.11 21.47
N SER A 17 11.47 -31.43 22.40
CA SER A 17 11.99 -31.16 23.73
C SER A 17 12.04 -32.44 24.57
N LYS A 18 12.87 -32.44 25.62
CA LYS A 18 12.92 -33.53 26.59
C LYS A 18 11.54 -33.83 27.19
N LYS A 19 10.75 -32.78 27.49
CA LYS A 19 9.39 -32.91 28.02
C LYS A 19 8.44 -33.59 27.02
N GLU A 20 8.50 -33.23 25.74
CA GLU A 20 7.68 -33.87 24.70
C GLU A 20 8.07 -35.33 24.50
N LEU A 21 9.37 -35.66 24.50
CA LEU A 21 9.83 -37.05 24.39
C LEU A 21 9.40 -37.91 25.59
N ILE A 22 9.47 -37.37 26.81
CA ILE A 22 8.94 -38.03 28.01
C ILE A 22 7.41 -38.19 27.89
N GLY A 23 6.71 -37.18 27.38
CA GLY A 23 5.26 -37.25 27.12
C GLY A 23 4.90 -38.34 26.10
N ILE A 24 5.70 -38.53 25.05
CA ILE A 24 5.54 -39.63 24.09
C ILE A 24 5.74 -40.98 24.80
N GLN A 25 6.82 -41.15 25.58
CA GLN A 25 7.05 -42.38 26.36
C GLN A 25 5.89 -42.69 27.31
N GLN A 26 5.38 -41.67 27.99
CA GLN A 26 4.23 -41.81 28.89
C GLN A 26 2.96 -42.18 28.13
N THR A 27 2.69 -41.55 26.98
CA THR A 27 1.52 -41.86 26.15
C THR A 27 1.54 -43.33 25.69
N ILE A 28 2.70 -43.82 25.22
CA ILE A 28 2.86 -45.22 24.81
C ILE A 28 2.64 -46.18 25.98
N LYS A 29 3.19 -45.85 27.16
CA LYS A 29 3.03 -46.66 28.38
C LYS A 29 1.60 -46.66 28.91
N THR A 30 0.91 -45.54 28.84
CA THR A 30 -0.47 -45.38 29.32
C THR A 30 -1.48 -46.08 28.40
N PHE A 31 -1.19 -46.16 27.10
CA PHE A 31 -2.11 -46.73 26.11
C PHE A 31 -1.50 -47.91 25.34
N PRO A 32 -1.13 -49.03 25.99
CA PRO A 32 -0.44 -50.16 25.36
C PRO A 32 -1.29 -50.93 24.35
N ASN A 33 -2.62 -50.79 24.42
CA ASN A 33 -3.57 -51.51 23.56
C ASN A 33 -3.94 -50.75 22.28
N LEU A 34 -3.50 -49.50 22.11
CA LEU A 34 -3.77 -48.74 20.89
C LEU A 34 -2.98 -49.31 19.71
N SER A 35 -3.60 -49.32 18.53
CA SER A 35 -2.86 -49.59 17.30
C SER A 35 -1.79 -48.51 17.08
N LEU A 36 -0.73 -48.83 16.35
CA LEU A 36 0.28 -47.84 15.92
C LEU A 36 -0.38 -46.63 15.22
N THR A 37 -1.47 -46.88 14.49
CA THR A 37 -2.22 -45.83 13.81
C THR A 37 -2.87 -44.85 14.79
N GLU A 38 -3.61 -45.37 15.76
CA GLU A 38 -4.29 -44.57 16.79
C GLU A 38 -3.28 -43.88 17.69
N LEU A 39 -2.24 -44.59 18.12
CA LEU A 39 -1.17 -44.04 18.94
C LEU A 39 -0.50 -42.82 18.26
N ALA A 40 -0.22 -42.91 16.95
CA ALA A 40 0.31 -41.78 16.20
C ALA A 40 -0.69 -40.62 16.07
N GLN A 41 -2.00 -40.88 15.99
CA GLN A 41 -3.03 -39.84 16.02
C GLN A 41 -3.08 -39.15 17.40
N THR A 42 -3.15 -39.92 18.48
CA THR A 42 -3.16 -39.41 19.88
C THR A 42 -1.92 -38.57 20.16
N ILE A 43 -0.73 -39.03 19.74
CA ILE A 43 0.51 -38.26 19.90
C ILE A 43 0.48 -36.98 19.06
N CYS A 44 -0.04 -37.04 17.82
CA CYS A 44 -0.21 -35.83 17.03
C CYS A 44 -1.14 -34.82 17.71
N GLU A 45 -2.24 -35.27 18.33
CA GLU A 45 -3.18 -34.40 19.05
C GLU A 45 -2.54 -33.77 20.29
N HIS A 46 -1.94 -34.58 21.16
CA HIS A 46 -1.25 -34.10 22.37
C HIS A 46 -0.16 -33.09 22.06
N LEU A 47 0.56 -33.28 20.96
CA LEU A 47 1.66 -32.42 20.54
C LEU A 47 1.24 -31.31 19.57
N SER A 48 -0.07 -31.20 19.26
CA SER A 48 -0.60 -30.32 18.21
C SER A 48 0.19 -30.42 16.90
N TRP A 49 0.59 -31.65 16.54
CA TRP A 49 1.42 -31.94 15.38
C TRP A 49 0.58 -32.07 14.11
N THR A 50 0.19 -30.92 13.57
CA THR A 50 -0.74 -30.85 12.44
C THR A 50 -0.07 -30.30 11.17
N THR A 51 -0.72 -30.55 10.03
CA THR A 51 -0.46 -29.92 8.74
C THR A 51 -1.01 -28.50 8.74
N ALA A 52 -0.74 -27.73 7.69
CA ALA A 52 -1.27 -26.36 7.55
C ALA A 52 -2.81 -26.31 7.49
N GLN A 53 -3.48 -27.44 7.20
CA GLN A 53 -4.94 -27.59 7.25
C GLN A 53 -5.44 -28.19 8.57
N SER A 54 -4.63 -28.15 9.62
CA SER A 54 -4.97 -28.70 10.94
C SER A 54 -5.24 -30.22 10.98
N ARG A 55 -4.85 -30.98 9.93
CA ARG A 55 -4.89 -32.46 9.96
C ARG A 55 -3.65 -33.03 10.63
N ASN A 56 -3.78 -34.06 11.45
CA ASN A 56 -2.65 -34.73 12.12
C ASN A 56 -1.58 -35.19 11.13
N LYS A 57 -0.30 -34.93 11.43
CA LYS A 57 0.86 -35.39 10.63
C LYS A 57 1.18 -36.85 10.89
N HIS A 58 0.19 -37.69 10.62
CA HIS A 58 0.17 -39.10 10.97
C HIS A 58 1.42 -39.87 10.49
N ASN A 59 1.72 -39.83 9.19
CA ASN A 59 2.87 -40.56 8.63
C ASN A 59 4.21 -40.05 9.19
N ALA A 60 4.36 -38.73 9.35
CA ALA A 60 5.58 -38.15 9.93
C ALA A 60 5.79 -38.57 11.39
N CYS A 61 4.69 -38.78 12.13
CA CYS A 61 4.70 -39.30 13.48
C CYS A 61 5.06 -40.79 13.53
N LEU A 62 4.52 -41.61 12.63
CA LEU A 62 4.93 -43.01 12.49
C LEU A 62 6.43 -43.13 12.21
N ASP A 63 6.96 -42.37 11.25
CA ASP A 63 8.39 -42.35 10.95
C ASP A 63 9.24 -41.91 12.16
N ALA A 64 8.72 -40.98 12.96
CA ALA A 64 9.40 -40.54 14.18
C ALA A 64 9.37 -41.63 15.27
N LEU A 65 8.25 -42.32 15.45
CA LEU A 65 8.13 -43.44 16.39
C LEU A 65 9.07 -44.59 16.02
N GLU A 66 9.12 -44.99 14.75
CA GLU A 66 10.04 -46.03 14.29
C GLU A 66 11.51 -45.66 14.54
N LYS A 67 11.87 -44.37 14.38
CA LYS A 67 13.22 -43.88 14.70
C LYS A 67 13.48 -43.90 16.21
N LEU A 68 12.49 -43.54 17.03
CA LEU A 68 12.60 -43.58 18.50
C LEU A 68 12.76 -45.03 19.01
N GLU A 69 12.08 -45.98 18.39
CA GLU A 69 12.21 -47.41 18.70
C GLU A 69 13.60 -47.93 18.34
N LYS A 70 14.11 -47.60 17.13
CA LYS A 70 15.49 -47.92 16.73
C LYS A 70 16.55 -47.33 17.65
N LEU A 71 16.27 -46.18 18.28
CA LEU A 71 17.14 -45.56 19.27
C LEU A 71 16.98 -46.16 20.69
N GLY A 72 16.05 -47.10 20.89
CA GLY A 72 15.75 -47.74 22.17
C GLY A 72 15.05 -46.82 23.18
N LEU A 73 14.42 -45.75 22.70
CA LEU A 73 13.73 -44.77 23.55
C LEU A 73 12.27 -45.14 23.81
N VAL A 74 11.65 -45.90 22.91
CA VAL A 74 10.28 -46.40 23.05
C VAL A 74 10.22 -47.86 22.62
N GLU A 75 9.18 -48.56 23.05
CA GLU A 75 8.88 -49.94 22.63
C GLU A 75 7.49 -49.90 21.99
N LEU A 76 7.41 -50.19 20.69
CA LEU A 76 6.16 -50.09 19.95
C LEU A 76 5.45 -51.45 19.89
N PRO A 77 4.10 -51.47 19.79
CA PRO A 77 3.38 -52.72 19.63
C PRO A 77 3.70 -53.38 18.29
N SER A 78 3.75 -54.72 18.28
CA SER A 78 4.05 -55.53 17.10
C SER A 78 3.15 -55.17 15.91
N LYS A 79 3.75 -54.97 14.74
CA LYS A 79 3.01 -54.66 13.50
C LYS A 79 2.09 -55.82 13.14
N ARG A 80 0.80 -55.55 12.99
CA ARG A 80 -0.17 -56.53 12.47
C ARG A 80 0.07 -56.74 10.97
N PRO A 81 0.15 -57.99 10.47
CA PRO A 81 0.30 -58.24 9.05
C PRO A 81 -0.97 -57.77 8.32
N GLN A 82 -0.81 -56.84 7.38
CA GLN A 82 -1.89 -56.34 6.54
C GLN A 82 -1.61 -56.74 5.08
N LYS A 83 -2.63 -57.22 4.36
CA LYS A 83 -2.51 -57.46 2.91
C LYS A 83 -2.06 -56.15 2.23
N LYS A 84 -0.97 -56.21 1.45
CA LYS A 84 -0.58 -55.09 0.59
C LYS A 84 -1.76 -54.74 -0.30
N ARG A 85 -2.24 -53.51 -0.23
CA ARG A 85 -3.25 -53.01 -1.16
C ARG A 85 -2.65 -53.01 -2.56
N GLU A 86 -3.26 -53.75 -3.47
CA GLU A 86 -2.93 -53.66 -4.89
C GLU A 86 -3.38 -52.30 -5.43
N SER A 87 -2.52 -51.64 -6.18
CA SER A 87 -2.86 -50.39 -6.85
C SER A 87 -3.86 -50.68 -7.97
N LYS A 88 -5.03 -50.04 -7.93
CA LYS A 88 -5.99 -50.12 -9.04
C LYS A 88 -5.35 -49.59 -10.32
N LYS A 89 -5.31 -50.40 -11.37
CA LYS A 89 -4.87 -49.96 -12.70
C LYS A 89 -5.85 -48.92 -13.25
N VAL A 90 -5.32 -47.95 -13.99
CA VAL A 90 -6.14 -46.98 -14.73
C VAL A 90 -6.80 -47.73 -15.89
N VAL A 91 -8.09 -47.53 -16.08
CA VAL A 91 -8.85 -48.13 -17.19
C VAL A 91 -9.02 -47.06 -18.27
N TRP A 92 -8.68 -47.38 -19.50
CA TRP A 92 -8.86 -46.48 -20.63
C TRP A 92 -10.26 -46.60 -21.20
N THR A 93 -10.85 -45.45 -21.52
CA THR A 93 -12.17 -45.26 -22.10
C THR A 93 -12.05 -44.50 -23.42
N GLU A 94 -13.17 -44.33 -24.13
CA GLU A 94 -13.22 -43.53 -25.36
C GLU A 94 -12.97 -42.04 -25.10
N GLN A 95 -13.17 -41.55 -23.86
CA GLN A 95 -13.03 -40.12 -23.55
C GLN A 95 -11.60 -39.61 -23.68
N SER A 96 -10.59 -40.46 -23.50
CA SER A 96 -9.18 -40.11 -23.67
C SER A 96 -8.61 -40.49 -25.04
N GLN A 97 -9.44 -40.93 -25.99
CA GLN A 97 -8.96 -41.33 -27.30
C GLN A 97 -8.36 -40.12 -28.05
N ALA A 98 -7.38 -40.41 -28.90
CA ALA A 98 -6.80 -39.38 -29.75
C ALA A 98 -7.87 -38.75 -30.64
N LYS A 99 -7.83 -37.42 -30.73
CA LYS A 99 -8.75 -36.60 -31.53
C LYS A 99 -8.05 -36.18 -32.83
N PRO A 100 -8.78 -35.62 -33.82
CA PRO A 100 -8.16 -35.05 -35.01
C PRO A 100 -7.11 -34.00 -34.66
N ASP A 101 -6.07 -33.90 -35.50
CA ASP A 101 -4.97 -32.98 -35.31
C ASP A 101 -5.44 -31.52 -35.33
N ILE A 102 -4.94 -30.75 -34.38
CA ILE A 102 -5.12 -29.31 -34.29
C ILE A 102 -3.78 -28.67 -34.63
N ASP A 103 -3.65 -28.27 -35.89
CA ASP A 103 -2.52 -27.50 -36.42
C ASP A 103 -2.98 -26.06 -36.66
N SER A 104 -2.61 -25.16 -35.76
CA SER A 104 -3.12 -23.78 -35.73
C SER A 104 -2.17 -22.85 -34.97
N SER A 105 -2.39 -21.55 -35.10
CA SER A 105 -1.67 -20.56 -34.28
C SER A 105 -2.26 -20.45 -32.87
N LEU A 106 -1.45 -20.03 -31.89
CA LEU A 106 -1.93 -19.82 -30.52
C LEU A 106 -3.08 -18.80 -30.43
N ALA A 107 -3.14 -17.84 -31.36
CA ALA A 107 -4.19 -16.83 -31.40
C ALA A 107 -5.56 -17.41 -31.81
N GLU A 108 -5.57 -18.46 -32.65
CA GLU A 108 -6.80 -19.13 -33.12
C GLU A 108 -7.46 -20.00 -32.05
N LEU A 109 -6.72 -20.38 -31.00
CA LEU A 109 -7.24 -21.11 -29.84
C LEU A 109 -7.97 -20.22 -28.82
N GLY A 110 -8.06 -18.91 -29.06
CA GLY A 110 -8.71 -17.99 -28.13
C GLY A 110 -7.99 -17.88 -26.78
N SER A 111 -8.75 -17.85 -25.69
CA SER A 111 -8.21 -17.68 -24.34
C SER A 111 -7.77 -19.01 -23.73
N ILE A 112 -6.46 -19.14 -23.50
CA ILE A 112 -5.90 -20.29 -22.78
C ILE A 112 -6.06 -20.08 -21.27
N THR A 113 -6.68 -21.04 -20.59
CA THR A 113 -6.89 -21.02 -19.13
C THR A 113 -6.47 -22.33 -18.47
N LEU A 114 -6.26 -22.30 -17.15
CA LEU A 114 -5.89 -23.48 -16.36
C LEU A 114 -6.99 -23.82 -15.37
N LYS A 115 -7.56 -25.02 -15.52
CA LYS A 115 -8.60 -25.54 -14.62
C LYS A 115 -7.98 -26.50 -13.61
N VAL A 116 -8.08 -26.18 -12.31
CA VAL A 116 -7.73 -27.12 -11.24
C VAL A 116 -8.72 -28.29 -11.26
N VAL A 117 -8.18 -29.51 -11.27
CA VAL A 117 -8.97 -30.74 -11.29
C VAL A 117 -9.29 -31.15 -9.86
N THR A 118 -10.54 -30.98 -9.45
CA THR A 118 -11.02 -31.30 -8.10
C THR A 118 -12.00 -32.46 -8.06
N ASP A 119 -12.83 -32.61 -9.10
CA ASP A 119 -13.93 -33.57 -9.11
C ASP A 119 -13.45 -34.99 -9.40
N LYS A 120 -14.07 -35.99 -8.76
CA LYS A 120 -13.62 -37.39 -8.87
C LYS A 120 -13.65 -37.92 -10.31
N ALA A 121 -14.64 -37.53 -11.10
CA ALA A 121 -14.74 -37.88 -12.52
C ALA A 121 -13.61 -37.25 -13.33
N GLU A 122 -13.36 -35.95 -13.13
CA GLU A 122 -12.28 -35.23 -13.80
C GLU A 122 -10.90 -35.74 -13.39
N VAL A 123 -10.69 -36.09 -12.11
CA VAL A 123 -9.45 -36.73 -11.64
C VAL A 123 -9.22 -38.06 -12.36
N THR A 124 -10.30 -38.83 -12.58
CA THR A 124 -10.22 -40.13 -13.26
C THR A 124 -9.85 -39.94 -14.72
N LEU A 125 -10.53 -39.03 -15.41
CA LEU A 125 -10.23 -38.66 -16.80
C LEU A 125 -8.82 -38.08 -16.96
N TRP A 126 -8.38 -37.21 -16.04
CA TRP A 126 -7.03 -36.66 -16.03
C TRP A 126 -5.98 -37.77 -15.90
N ASN A 127 -6.19 -38.73 -14.99
CA ASN A 127 -5.28 -39.85 -14.81
C ASN A 127 -5.21 -40.68 -16.09
N GLU A 128 -6.36 -40.91 -16.73
CA GLU A 128 -6.47 -41.64 -17.98
C GLU A 128 -5.67 -40.98 -19.11
N TYR A 129 -5.84 -39.66 -19.31
CA TYR A 129 -5.05 -38.90 -20.30
C TYR A 129 -3.55 -39.02 -20.08
N VAL A 130 -3.09 -38.85 -18.84
CA VAL A 130 -1.65 -38.92 -18.53
C VAL A 130 -1.13 -40.35 -18.63
N ASP A 131 -1.92 -41.35 -18.23
CA ASP A 131 -1.53 -42.76 -18.32
C ASP A 131 -1.38 -43.21 -19.77
N ARG A 132 -2.31 -42.79 -20.63
CA ARG A 132 -2.39 -43.17 -22.04
C ARG A 132 -1.36 -42.45 -22.92
N HIS A 133 -1.15 -41.14 -22.70
CA HIS A 133 -0.41 -40.30 -23.67
C HIS A 133 0.92 -39.73 -23.16
N HIS A 134 1.17 -39.70 -21.85
CA HIS A 134 2.47 -39.25 -21.35
C HIS A 134 3.45 -40.43 -21.38
N TYR A 135 4.66 -40.20 -21.89
CA TYR A 135 5.73 -41.23 -22.00
C TYR A 135 6.19 -41.87 -20.67
N LEU A 136 5.74 -41.35 -19.51
CA LEU A 136 6.04 -41.89 -18.17
C LEU A 136 4.81 -42.48 -17.49
N SER A 137 3.68 -42.50 -18.19
CA SER A 137 2.34 -42.85 -17.73
C SER A 137 1.96 -42.16 -16.41
N TYR A 138 0.82 -42.57 -15.84
CA TYR A 138 0.37 -42.01 -14.58
C TYR A 138 1.05 -42.75 -13.42
N LYS A 139 1.64 -41.97 -12.51
CA LYS A 139 2.08 -42.45 -11.20
C LYS A 139 1.37 -41.61 -10.13
N HIS A 140 0.92 -42.27 -9.07
CA HIS A 140 0.28 -41.57 -7.97
C HIS A 140 1.29 -40.60 -7.32
N PRO A 141 0.97 -39.30 -7.20
CA PRO A 141 1.89 -38.34 -6.61
C PRO A 141 2.07 -38.62 -5.11
N ILE A 142 3.27 -38.35 -4.61
CA ILE A 142 3.59 -38.50 -3.19
C ILE A 142 3.38 -37.14 -2.51
N GLY A 143 2.58 -37.13 -1.45
CA GLY A 143 2.32 -35.92 -0.66
C GLY A 143 1.30 -34.97 -1.30
N ALA A 144 1.47 -33.67 -1.04
CA ALA A 144 0.58 -32.63 -1.57
C ALA A 144 0.74 -32.54 -3.09
N ALA A 145 -0.37 -32.49 -3.82
CA ALA A 145 -0.38 -32.40 -5.27
C ALA A 145 -1.56 -31.58 -5.81
N LEU A 146 -1.38 -31.04 -7.01
CA LEU A 146 -2.43 -30.38 -7.81
C LEU A 146 -2.34 -30.85 -9.26
N LYS A 147 -3.52 -31.07 -9.85
CA LYS A 147 -3.69 -31.45 -11.25
C LYS A 147 -4.40 -30.32 -11.98
N TYR A 148 -3.97 -30.04 -13.20
CA TYR A 148 -4.61 -29.04 -14.05
C TYR A 148 -4.92 -29.64 -15.42
N PHE A 149 -6.04 -29.19 -15.98
CA PHE A 149 -6.27 -29.20 -17.42
C PHE A 149 -5.88 -27.85 -18.02
N ILE A 150 -5.24 -27.90 -19.20
CA ILE A 150 -5.01 -26.74 -20.05
C ILE A 150 -6.20 -26.64 -20.98
N MET A 151 -6.94 -25.54 -20.90
CA MET A 151 -8.20 -25.35 -21.61
C MET A 151 -8.07 -24.26 -22.66
N SER A 152 -8.77 -24.42 -23.78
CA SER A 152 -9.07 -23.37 -24.76
C SER A 152 -10.58 -23.22 -24.84
N ASP A 153 -11.06 -22.00 -25.10
CA ASP A 153 -12.48 -21.67 -25.25
C ASP A 153 -12.95 -21.62 -26.71
N HIS A 154 -12.03 -21.66 -27.68
CA HIS A 154 -12.32 -21.54 -29.11
C HIS A 154 -11.80 -22.74 -29.93
N PRO A 155 -12.56 -23.25 -30.92
CA PRO A 155 -13.93 -22.87 -31.30
C PRO A 155 -15.00 -23.35 -30.29
N GLN A 156 -14.67 -24.32 -29.45
CA GLN A 156 -15.48 -24.78 -28.32
C GLN A 156 -14.57 -25.13 -27.14
N PRO A 157 -15.08 -25.13 -25.90
CA PRO A 157 -14.31 -25.52 -24.72
C PRO A 157 -13.68 -26.91 -24.86
N GLN A 158 -12.36 -26.96 -24.92
CA GLN A 158 -11.63 -28.22 -25.08
C GLN A 158 -10.36 -28.27 -24.23
N VAL A 159 -10.00 -29.50 -23.85
CA VAL A 159 -8.77 -29.80 -23.12
C VAL A 159 -7.65 -30.00 -24.14
N LEU A 160 -6.54 -29.28 -23.95
CA LEU A 160 -5.35 -29.33 -24.82
C LEU A 160 -4.17 -30.05 -24.16
N GLY A 161 -4.22 -30.24 -22.85
CA GLY A 161 -3.14 -30.88 -22.11
C GLY A 161 -3.35 -30.94 -20.60
N CYS A 162 -2.36 -31.48 -19.91
CA CYS A 162 -2.38 -31.79 -18.48
C CYS A 162 -1.09 -31.32 -17.80
N LEU A 163 -1.21 -30.77 -16.58
CA LEU A 163 -0.09 -30.48 -15.68
C LEU A 163 -0.30 -31.16 -14.32
N LEU A 164 0.76 -31.73 -13.76
CA LEU A 164 0.82 -32.24 -12.40
C LEU A 164 1.93 -31.53 -11.63
N PHE A 165 1.58 -31.02 -10.46
CA PHE A 165 2.53 -30.53 -9.49
C PHE A 165 2.41 -31.37 -8.21
N SER A 166 3.53 -31.79 -7.64
CA SER A 166 3.55 -32.49 -6.35
C SER A 166 4.71 -32.02 -5.46
N ALA A 167 4.93 -32.70 -4.33
CA ALA A 167 6.03 -32.40 -3.45
C ALA A 167 7.39 -32.49 -4.17
N SER A 168 8.32 -31.60 -3.79
CA SER A 168 9.68 -31.59 -4.33
C SER A 168 10.49 -32.83 -3.96
N VAL A 169 11.55 -33.08 -4.73
CA VAL A 169 12.50 -34.15 -4.43
C VAL A 169 13.27 -33.81 -3.17
N TRP A 170 13.42 -34.80 -2.29
CA TRP A 170 14.01 -34.61 -0.97
C TRP A 170 15.48 -34.19 -1.01
N HIS A 171 16.28 -34.79 -1.90
CA HIS A 171 17.69 -34.48 -2.09
C HIS A 171 17.97 -34.10 -3.54
N LEU A 172 18.49 -32.88 -3.74
CA LEU A 172 18.88 -32.38 -5.06
C LEU A 172 20.04 -31.39 -4.90
N ALA A 173 21.27 -31.85 -5.18
CA ALA A 173 22.50 -31.12 -4.86
C ALA A 173 22.55 -29.73 -5.55
N ASP A 174 22.35 -29.68 -6.86
CA ASP A 174 22.44 -28.44 -7.63
C ASP A 174 21.40 -27.40 -7.20
N ARG A 175 20.17 -27.82 -6.88
CA ARG A 175 19.16 -26.93 -6.29
C ARG A 175 19.62 -26.40 -4.95
N ASP A 176 20.16 -27.27 -4.10
CA ASP A 176 20.56 -26.86 -2.76
C ASP A 176 21.74 -25.88 -2.80
N GLN A 177 22.68 -26.07 -3.73
CA GLN A 177 23.76 -25.13 -4.04
C GLN A 177 23.22 -23.81 -4.60
N TRP A 178 22.28 -23.86 -5.55
CA TRP A 178 21.70 -22.68 -6.20
C TRP A 178 20.81 -21.83 -5.26
N ILE A 179 20.14 -22.46 -4.30
CA ILE A 179 19.42 -21.75 -3.22
C ILE A 179 20.41 -21.23 -2.17
N GLU A 180 21.57 -21.89 -2.02
CA GLU A 180 22.55 -21.69 -0.96
C GLU A 180 21.96 -21.91 0.45
N TRP A 181 21.12 -22.92 0.61
CA TRP A 181 20.55 -23.32 1.91
C TRP A 181 21.24 -24.56 2.47
N ASP A 182 21.28 -24.69 3.79
CA ASP A 182 21.89 -25.86 4.42
C ASP A 182 20.89 -27.04 4.59
N LYS A 183 21.38 -28.16 5.12
CA LYS A 183 20.54 -29.34 5.38
C LYS A 183 19.39 -29.03 6.34
N LYS A 184 19.60 -28.19 7.37
CA LYS A 184 18.58 -27.84 8.37
C LYS A 184 17.50 -26.96 7.76
N ASP A 185 17.89 -26.05 6.88
CA ASP A 185 17.01 -25.17 6.13
C ASP A 185 16.08 -25.98 5.22
N ARG A 186 16.67 -26.90 4.44
CA ARG A 186 15.94 -27.83 3.58
C ARG A 186 14.95 -28.68 4.37
N GLU A 187 15.38 -29.36 5.42
CA GLU A 187 14.51 -30.22 6.24
C GLU A 187 13.28 -29.49 6.81
N LYS A 188 13.41 -28.19 7.08
CA LYS A 188 12.33 -27.37 7.65
C LYS A 188 11.41 -26.76 6.59
N ARG A 189 11.92 -26.44 5.39
CA ARG A 189 11.22 -25.57 4.43
C ARG A 189 11.15 -26.11 3.00
N LEU A 190 11.58 -27.36 2.78
CA LEU A 190 11.44 -28.04 1.50
C LEU A 190 9.99 -28.10 1.01
N ASN A 191 9.02 -28.12 1.93
CA ASN A 191 7.59 -28.07 1.58
C ASN A 191 7.20 -26.82 0.78
N LEU A 192 8.02 -25.75 0.78
CA LEU A 192 7.77 -24.54 -0.01
C LEU A 192 8.28 -24.64 -1.45
N VAL A 193 8.93 -25.75 -1.81
CA VAL A 193 9.37 -26.09 -3.17
C VAL A 193 8.46 -27.20 -3.70
N ILE A 194 7.92 -27.02 -4.90
CA ILE A 194 7.05 -28.01 -5.56
C ILE A 194 7.67 -28.49 -6.87
N ASN A 195 7.38 -29.72 -7.26
CA ASN A 195 7.88 -30.31 -8.49
C ASN A 195 6.79 -30.35 -9.56
N ASN A 196 7.09 -29.99 -10.81
CA ASN A 196 6.26 -30.29 -11.95
C ASN A 196 6.61 -31.69 -12.49
N ASN A 197 5.85 -32.70 -12.03
CA ASN A 197 6.14 -34.11 -12.30
C ASN A 197 5.63 -34.61 -13.65
N ARG A 198 4.54 -34.04 -14.15
CA ARG A 198 3.95 -34.40 -15.44
C ARG A 198 3.56 -33.13 -16.17
N PHE A 199 3.97 -33.06 -17.42
CA PHE A 199 3.54 -32.01 -18.34
C PHE A 199 3.28 -32.66 -19.69
N LEU A 200 2.02 -32.62 -20.11
CA LEU A 200 1.55 -33.24 -21.32
C LEU A 200 0.79 -32.19 -22.12
N ILE A 201 1.25 -31.90 -23.32
CA ILE A 201 0.41 -31.38 -24.40
C ILE A 201 -0.03 -32.60 -25.20
N PHE A 202 -1.32 -32.69 -25.57
CA PHE A 202 -1.80 -33.90 -26.21
C PHE A 202 -1.13 -34.13 -27.58
N PRO A 203 -0.88 -35.40 -27.99
CA PRO A 203 -0.14 -35.71 -29.21
C PRO A 203 -0.70 -35.13 -30.50
N TRP A 204 -2.01 -34.88 -30.56
CA TRP A 204 -2.72 -34.30 -31.70
C TRP A 204 -2.76 -32.76 -31.66
N ILE A 205 -2.02 -32.10 -30.76
CA ILE A 205 -1.99 -30.64 -30.62
C ILE A 205 -0.66 -30.10 -31.12
N ASN A 206 -0.67 -29.56 -32.33
CA ASN A 206 0.49 -28.97 -33.00
C ASN A 206 0.37 -27.44 -33.00
N VAL A 207 0.46 -26.84 -31.81
CA VAL A 207 0.33 -25.38 -31.65
C VAL A 207 1.60 -24.77 -31.06
N PRO A 208 2.35 -23.98 -31.85
CA PRO A 208 3.55 -23.32 -31.38
C PRO A 208 3.30 -22.47 -30.13
N ASN A 209 4.25 -22.46 -29.20
CA ASN A 209 4.26 -21.68 -27.96
C ASN A 209 3.18 -22.02 -26.90
N LEU A 210 2.24 -22.93 -27.17
CA LEU A 210 1.20 -23.33 -26.22
C LEU A 210 1.78 -23.83 -24.88
N ALA A 211 2.83 -24.67 -24.95
CA ALA A 211 3.47 -25.22 -23.76
C ALA A 211 4.06 -24.11 -22.86
N SER A 212 4.80 -23.16 -23.45
CA SER A 212 5.37 -22.03 -22.72
C SER A 212 4.30 -21.09 -22.14
N LYS A 213 3.19 -20.89 -22.88
CA LYS A 213 2.04 -20.11 -22.41
C LYS A 213 1.39 -20.74 -21.18
N ALA A 214 1.19 -22.07 -21.19
CA ALA A 214 0.64 -22.80 -20.05
C ALA A 214 1.55 -22.70 -18.81
N LEU A 215 2.87 -22.81 -18.98
CA LEU A 215 3.86 -22.63 -17.91
C LEU A 215 3.87 -21.17 -17.37
N ALA A 216 3.70 -20.18 -18.23
CA ALA A 216 3.60 -18.77 -17.81
C ALA A 216 2.30 -18.49 -17.04
N LEU A 217 1.20 -19.16 -17.37
CA LEU A 217 -0.07 -19.04 -16.63
C LEU A 217 0.02 -19.70 -15.25
N VAL A 218 0.58 -20.91 -15.18
CA VAL A 218 0.59 -21.67 -13.92
C VAL A 218 1.46 -21.00 -12.87
N THR A 219 2.58 -20.37 -13.25
CA THR A 219 3.43 -19.61 -12.31
C THR A 219 2.72 -18.42 -11.67
N LYS A 220 1.72 -17.85 -12.33
CA LYS A 220 0.88 -16.76 -11.78
C LYS A 220 -0.24 -17.27 -10.86
N GLN A 221 -0.77 -18.46 -11.11
CA GLN A 221 -1.96 -18.99 -10.45
C GLN A 221 -1.66 -19.95 -9.29
N ILE A 222 -0.69 -20.85 -9.46
CA ILE A 222 -0.48 -22.04 -8.60
C ILE A 222 -0.29 -21.73 -7.12
N ARG A 223 0.28 -20.56 -6.78
CA ARG A 223 0.49 -20.18 -5.38
C ARG A 223 -0.82 -20.06 -4.62
N ASN A 224 -1.84 -19.47 -5.26
CA ASN A 224 -3.14 -19.29 -4.65
C ASN A 224 -3.90 -20.61 -4.59
N ASP A 225 -3.85 -21.39 -5.67
CA ASP A 225 -4.51 -22.70 -5.72
C ASP A 225 -3.91 -23.66 -4.70
N TRP A 226 -2.59 -23.64 -4.52
CA TRP A 226 -1.89 -24.45 -3.51
C TRP A 226 -2.23 -24.02 -2.08
N GLN A 227 -2.38 -22.71 -1.84
CA GLN A 227 -2.85 -22.21 -0.54
C GLN A 227 -4.27 -22.70 -0.25
N THR A 228 -5.17 -22.63 -1.23
CA THR A 228 -6.55 -23.09 -1.09
C THR A 228 -6.60 -24.60 -0.83
N ALA A 229 -5.84 -25.38 -1.60
CA ALA A 229 -5.88 -26.84 -1.54
C ALA A 229 -5.05 -27.46 -0.40
N HIS A 230 -3.99 -26.81 0.09
CA HIS A 230 -3.02 -27.39 1.04
C HIS A 230 -2.66 -26.47 2.23
N GLY A 231 -3.15 -25.23 2.26
CA GLY A 231 -3.01 -24.32 3.41
C GLY A 231 -1.70 -23.52 3.47
N TYR A 232 -0.81 -23.62 2.48
CA TYR A 232 0.43 -22.84 2.41
C TYR A 232 0.77 -22.42 0.97
N ARG A 233 1.63 -21.40 0.81
CA ARG A 233 2.07 -20.89 -0.49
C ARG A 233 3.49 -21.35 -0.83
N PRO A 234 3.70 -22.12 -1.93
CA PRO A 234 5.04 -22.41 -2.41
C PRO A 234 5.72 -21.13 -2.95
N VAL A 235 7.06 -21.17 -3.00
CA VAL A 235 7.91 -20.06 -3.42
C VAL A 235 8.85 -20.42 -4.58
N LEU A 236 8.94 -21.70 -4.94
CA LEU A 236 9.80 -22.20 -6.00
C LEU A 236 9.15 -23.42 -6.67
N ILE A 237 9.26 -23.53 -7.99
CA ILE A 237 8.96 -24.75 -8.74
C ILE A 237 10.26 -25.32 -9.29
N GLU A 238 10.38 -26.65 -9.26
CA GLU A 238 11.42 -27.43 -9.93
C GLU A 238 10.80 -28.41 -10.94
N THR A 239 11.55 -28.81 -11.96
CA THR A 239 11.20 -29.91 -12.86
C THR A 239 12.47 -30.56 -13.41
N PHE A 240 12.31 -31.73 -14.01
CA PHE A 240 13.41 -32.53 -14.56
C PHE A 240 13.10 -32.91 -16.00
N VAL A 241 13.98 -32.52 -16.91
CA VAL A 241 13.86 -32.82 -18.32
C VAL A 241 14.92 -33.85 -18.69
N ASP A 242 14.50 -34.96 -19.28
CA ASP A 242 15.42 -35.99 -19.76
C ASP A 242 16.04 -35.54 -21.09
N ASP A 243 17.32 -35.17 -21.05
CA ASP A 243 18.06 -34.63 -22.20
C ASP A 243 18.16 -35.63 -23.36
N SER A 244 17.94 -36.93 -23.10
CA SER A 244 17.90 -37.95 -24.15
C SER A 244 16.61 -37.92 -24.99
N GLN A 245 15.56 -37.27 -24.50
CA GLN A 245 14.26 -37.20 -25.16
C GLN A 245 13.83 -35.77 -25.51
N TYR A 246 14.13 -34.80 -24.64
CA TYR A 246 13.66 -33.42 -24.78
C TYR A 246 14.75 -32.41 -24.36
N LEU A 247 14.79 -31.28 -25.05
CA LEU A 247 15.75 -30.19 -24.75
C LEU A 247 15.27 -29.22 -23.67
N GLY A 248 14.00 -29.30 -23.25
CA GLY A 248 13.43 -28.39 -22.24
C GLY A 248 13.14 -26.98 -22.77
N THR A 249 13.11 -26.78 -24.08
CA THR A 249 12.92 -25.47 -24.75
C THR A 249 11.68 -24.72 -24.27
N CYS A 250 10.58 -25.43 -23.95
CA CYS A 250 9.37 -24.79 -23.43
C CYS A 250 9.56 -24.15 -22.04
N TYR A 251 10.41 -24.74 -21.19
CA TYR A 251 10.75 -24.18 -19.88
C TYR A 251 11.63 -22.95 -20.04
N GLN A 252 12.62 -23.00 -20.94
CA GLN A 252 13.44 -21.84 -21.29
C GLN A 252 12.59 -20.68 -21.82
N ALA A 253 11.68 -20.96 -22.77
CA ALA A 253 10.76 -19.96 -23.33
C ALA A 253 9.79 -19.37 -22.28
N ALA A 254 9.52 -20.11 -21.20
CA ALA A 254 8.73 -19.63 -20.06
C ALA A 254 9.58 -18.92 -18.99
N ASN A 255 10.84 -18.57 -19.28
CA ASN A 255 11.81 -17.95 -18.38
C ASN A 255 12.20 -18.81 -17.15
N TRP A 256 12.21 -20.13 -17.29
CA TRP A 256 12.77 -21.01 -16.26
C TRP A 256 14.30 -21.05 -16.40
N GLU A 257 14.98 -21.18 -15.27
CA GLU A 257 16.44 -21.25 -15.20
C GLU A 257 16.90 -22.71 -15.15
N CYS A 258 17.82 -23.10 -16.04
CA CYS A 258 18.50 -24.39 -15.95
C CYS A 258 19.66 -24.27 -14.98
N ILE A 259 19.61 -24.99 -13.86
CA ILE A 259 20.55 -24.82 -12.75
C ILE A 259 21.57 -25.95 -12.62
N GLY A 260 21.48 -26.99 -13.45
CA GLY A 260 22.37 -28.13 -13.41
C GLY A 260 21.71 -29.42 -13.89
N LYS A 261 22.27 -30.56 -13.49
CA LYS A 261 21.83 -31.90 -13.93
C LYS A 261 21.70 -32.86 -12.76
N SER A 262 20.68 -33.71 -12.79
CA SER A 262 20.50 -34.76 -11.79
C SER A 262 21.62 -35.80 -11.87
N SER A 263 21.98 -36.44 -10.77
CA SER A 263 23.04 -37.46 -10.71
C SER A 263 22.70 -38.80 -11.39
N GLY A 264 21.50 -38.98 -11.94
CA GLY A 264 21.07 -40.22 -12.60
C GLY A 264 20.91 -41.42 -11.67
N LYS A 265 20.91 -41.22 -10.34
CA LYS A 265 20.71 -42.29 -9.35
C LYS A 265 19.23 -42.43 -9.00
N ASP A 266 18.65 -43.61 -9.23
CA ASP A 266 17.35 -43.94 -8.64
C ASP A 266 17.54 -44.30 -7.16
N TRP A 267 16.67 -43.78 -6.30
CA TRP A 267 16.70 -44.05 -4.86
C TRP A 267 16.05 -45.39 -4.50
N GLN A 268 15.34 -46.02 -5.44
CA GLN A 268 14.65 -47.31 -5.22
C GLN A 268 15.50 -48.54 -5.53
N ASP A 269 16.60 -48.42 -6.25
CA ASP A 269 17.47 -49.56 -6.58
C ASP A 269 18.42 -49.86 -5.43
N LYS A 270 17.95 -50.71 -4.50
CA LYS A 270 18.79 -51.30 -3.45
C LYS A 270 19.57 -52.54 -3.91
N VAL A 271 19.51 -52.91 -5.18
CA VAL A 271 20.16 -54.12 -5.70
C VAL A 271 20.63 -53.87 -7.14
N ASP A 272 21.75 -53.16 -7.29
CA ASP A 272 22.69 -53.44 -8.37
C ASP A 272 24.02 -52.73 -8.10
N GLU A 273 25.04 -53.50 -7.78
CA GLU A 273 26.42 -53.04 -7.54
C GLU A 273 27.10 -52.46 -8.80
N ASN A 274 26.37 -52.32 -9.91
CA ASN A 274 26.88 -51.82 -11.19
C ASN A 274 26.32 -50.47 -11.66
N ASN A 275 25.55 -49.73 -10.85
CA ASN A 275 25.31 -48.28 -11.06
C ASN A 275 24.83 -47.92 -12.50
N ARG A 276 24.01 -48.78 -13.11
CA ARG A 276 23.23 -48.56 -14.34
C ARG A 276 21.75 -48.63 -13.87
N SER A 277 20.81 -47.72 -14.12
CA SER A 277 20.58 -46.85 -15.27
C SER A 277 19.50 -45.80 -14.95
N GLY A 278 19.87 -44.61 -14.46
CA GLY A 278 18.95 -43.46 -14.49
C GLY A 278 19.46 -42.45 -15.50
N SER A 279 18.58 -42.00 -16.41
CA SER A 279 18.92 -40.91 -17.32
C SER A 279 19.23 -39.64 -16.55
N VAL A 280 20.34 -39.00 -16.89
CA VAL A 280 20.74 -37.68 -16.38
C VAL A 280 19.75 -36.65 -16.95
N LYS A 281 19.05 -35.94 -16.06
CA LYS A 281 18.04 -34.95 -16.42
C LYS A 281 18.52 -33.54 -16.13
N SER A 282 18.28 -32.60 -17.03
CA SER A 282 18.44 -31.18 -16.75
C SER A 282 17.43 -30.72 -15.70
N ILE A 283 17.92 -29.97 -14.72
CA ILE A 283 17.12 -29.42 -13.61
C ILE A 283 16.73 -28.00 -13.97
N TRP A 284 15.43 -27.76 -14.08
CA TRP A 284 14.88 -26.44 -14.36
C TRP A 284 14.10 -25.93 -13.16
N VAL A 285 14.25 -24.65 -12.84
CA VAL A 285 13.56 -24.01 -11.73
C VAL A 285 12.96 -22.67 -12.12
N THR A 286 11.87 -22.30 -11.46
CA THR A 286 11.30 -20.94 -11.56
C THR A 286 10.86 -20.43 -10.20
N PRO A 287 11.33 -19.26 -9.77
CA PRO A 287 10.83 -18.60 -8.56
C PRO A 287 9.34 -18.23 -8.70
N LEU A 288 8.58 -18.47 -7.63
CA LEU A 288 7.20 -17.99 -7.48
C LEU A 288 7.10 -16.74 -6.58
N HIS A 289 8.22 -16.33 -5.99
CA HIS A 289 8.29 -15.18 -5.11
C HIS A 289 9.64 -14.46 -5.23
N LYS A 290 9.64 -13.12 -5.31
CA LYS A 290 10.85 -12.29 -5.44
C LYS A 290 11.93 -12.61 -4.41
N HIS A 291 11.51 -12.89 -3.16
CA HIS A 291 12.41 -13.20 -2.05
C HIS A 291 12.46 -14.70 -1.69
N PHE A 292 12.28 -15.60 -2.66
CA PHE A 292 12.23 -17.04 -2.40
C PHE A 292 13.46 -17.55 -1.63
N ARG A 293 14.70 -17.16 -2.00
CA ARG A 293 15.93 -17.57 -1.28
C ARG A 293 15.90 -17.16 0.19
N ALA A 294 15.47 -15.94 0.51
CA ALA A 294 15.38 -15.47 1.89
C ALA A 294 14.37 -16.28 2.71
N ILE A 295 13.19 -16.56 2.13
CA ILE A 295 12.16 -17.39 2.75
C ILE A 295 12.70 -18.81 2.98
N LEU A 296 13.32 -19.42 1.97
CA LEU A 296 13.89 -20.76 2.04
C LEU A 296 15.07 -20.85 3.02
N LYS A 297 15.81 -19.76 3.24
CA LYS A 297 16.90 -19.67 4.24
C LYS A 297 16.44 -19.17 5.61
N ASN A 298 15.14 -18.87 5.78
CA ASN A 298 14.59 -18.22 6.97
C ASN A 298 15.39 -16.98 7.41
N LYS A 299 15.93 -16.26 6.43
CA LYS A 299 16.51 -14.95 6.62
C LYS A 299 15.37 -13.95 6.50
N GLN A 300 15.40 -12.89 7.31
CA GLN A 300 14.59 -11.74 6.92
C GLN A 300 15.02 -11.39 5.49
N PRO A 301 14.08 -11.21 4.54
CA PRO A 301 14.45 -10.67 3.25
C PRO A 301 15.31 -9.46 3.57
N ALA A 302 16.53 -9.43 3.01
CA ALA A 302 17.30 -8.20 3.03
C ALA A 302 16.28 -7.13 2.66
N LYS A 303 16.07 -6.14 3.56
CA LYS A 303 15.22 -5.00 3.25
C LYS A 303 15.61 -4.68 1.82
N ALA A 304 14.68 -4.78 0.86
CA ALA A 304 14.95 -4.22 -0.45
C ALA A 304 15.51 -2.86 -0.10
N GLN A 305 16.79 -2.63 -0.43
CA GLN A 305 17.38 -1.34 -0.15
C GLN A 305 16.41 -0.41 -0.87
N VAL A 306 15.64 0.31 -0.07
CA VAL A 306 14.83 1.39 -0.55
C VAL A 306 15.94 2.35 -0.92
N ASP A 307 16.50 2.22 -2.12
CA ASP A 307 17.25 3.33 -2.66
C ASP A 307 16.16 4.34 -2.92
N LEU A 308 15.90 5.13 -1.87
CA LEU A 308 15.21 6.39 -1.98
C LEU A 308 15.89 7.11 -3.13
N ASP A 309 15.05 7.67 -4.00
CA ASP A 309 15.52 8.50 -5.08
C ASP A 309 16.53 9.51 -4.51
N GLU A 310 17.69 9.60 -5.16
CA GLU A 310 18.73 10.56 -4.77
C GLU A 310 18.16 11.98 -4.79
N SER A 311 17.18 12.26 -5.66
CA SER A 311 16.41 13.50 -5.70
C SER A 311 15.64 13.74 -4.38
N PHE A 312 15.05 12.71 -3.78
CA PHE A 312 14.31 12.78 -2.53
C PHE A 312 15.23 13.01 -1.33
N VAL A 313 16.38 12.34 -1.29
CA VAL A 313 17.39 12.58 -0.24
C VAL A 313 17.94 14.01 -0.34
N ASN A 314 18.19 14.48 -1.57
CA ASN A 314 18.62 15.85 -1.83
C ASN A 314 17.56 16.89 -1.45
N LEU A 315 16.28 16.60 -1.69
CA LEU A 315 15.16 17.44 -1.23
C LEU A 315 15.24 17.64 0.29
N TRP A 316 15.41 16.58 1.06
CA TRP A 316 15.47 16.69 2.51
C TRP A 316 16.73 17.40 3.01
N GLY A 317 17.87 17.26 2.30
CA GLY A 317 19.03 18.12 2.52
C GLY A 317 18.70 19.61 2.34
N LYS A 318 17.97 19.96 1.27
CA LYS A 318 17.51 21.35 1.03
C LYS A 318 16.48 21.80 2.07
N VAL A 319 15.56 20.95 2.51
CA VAL A 319 14.54 21.29 3.52
C VAL A 319 15.21 21.73 4.82
N VAL A 320 16.25 21.03 5.27
CA VAL A 320 17.01 21.41 6.48
C VAL A 320 17.67 22.78 6.30
N MET A 321 18.27 23.04 5.13
CA MET A 321 18.85 24.35 4.82
C MET A 321 17.79 25.45 4.80
N ILE A 322 16.65 25.22 4.14
CA ILE A 322 15.54 26.18 4.06
C ILE A 322 15.04 26.57 5.45
N ILE A 323 14.91 25.61 6.38
CA ILE A 323 14.49 25.91 7.75
C ILE A 323 15.50 26.82 8.44
N SER A 324 16.79 26.54 8.26
CA SER A 324 17.87 27.38 8.82
C SER A 324 17.86 28.79 8.22
N ASP A 325 17.77 28.90 6.90
CA ASP A 325 17.81 30.18 6.18
C ASP A 325 16.60 31.05 6.53
N VAL A 326 15.40 30.46 6.52
CA VAL A 326 14.17 31.17 6.91
C VAL A 326 14.25 31.62 8.37
N ALA A 327 14.76 30.78 9.28
CA ALA A 327 14.95 31.18 10.67
C ALA A 327 15.90 32.39 10.79
N GLN A 328 17.03 32.38 10.08
CA GLN A 328 18.01 33.48 10.08
C GLN A 328 17.41 34.79 9.53
N GLU A 329 16.63 34.72 8.44
CA GLU A 329 15.94 35.89 7.88
C GLU A 329 14.95 36.52 8.85
N PHE A 330 14.24 35.69 9.64
CA PHE A 330 13.31 36.20 10.64
C PHE A 330 14.04 36.70 11.89
N ASP A 331 15.14 36.07 12.29
CA ASP A 331 15.99 36.60 13.36
C ASP A 331 16.47 38.01 13.05
N ALA A 332 16.87 38.29 11.80
CA ALA A 332 17.27 39.63 11.37
C ALA A 332 16.15 40.69 11.51
N LYS A 333 14.87 40.29 11.54
CA LYS A 333 13.72 41.22 11.65
C LYS A 333 13.38 41.56 13.10
N TRP A 334 13.37 40.58 14.00
CA TRP A 334 12.86 40.77 15.36
C TRP A 334 13.94 40.69 16.45
N GLN A 335 15.10 40.08 16.18
CA GLN A 335 16.21 40.06 17.14
C GLN A 335 17.03 41.35 17.07
N LYS A 336 16.94 42.14 18.14
CA LYS A 336 17.75 43.35 18.30
C LYS A 336 19.17 43.08 18.85
N ARG A 337 19.42 41.88 19.41
CA ARG A 337 20.70 41.43 19.99
C ARG A 337 20.76 39.90 19.88
N LYS A 338 21.96 39.32 19.73
CA LYS A 338 22.17 37.86 19.73
C LYS A 338 21.74 37.28 21.08
N ARG A 339 20.70 36.45 21.10
CA ARG A 339 20.11 35.84 22.31
C ARG A 339 20.17 34.32 22.21
N VAL A 340 19.98 33.67 23.36
CA VAL A 340 19.86 32.19 23.48
C VAL A 340 18.64 31.64 22.72
N ILE A 341 17.56 32.43 22.62
CA ILE A 341 16.33 32.04 21.92
C ILE A 341 16.30 32.68 20.55
N ASP A 342 16.50 31.86 19.52
CA ASP A 342 16.44 32.21 18.11
C ASP A 342 15.20 31.64 17.41
N SER A 343 14.96 32.09 16.18
CA SER A 343 13.78 31.68 15.40
C SER A 343 13.82 30.19 15.10
N LEU A 344 15.02 29.61 14.94
CA LEU A 344 15.21 28.19 14.68
C LEU A 344 14.72 27.34 15.85
N LEU A 345 15.16 27.67 17.06
CA LEU A 345 14.73 27.02 18.30
C LEU A 345 13.22 27.20 18.51
N LEU A 346 12.67 28.39 18.24
CA LEU A 346 11.24 28.66 18.36
C LEU A 346 10.42 27.82 17.38
N VAL A 347 10.83 27.72 16.12
CA VAL A 347 10.17 26.89 15.10
C VAL A 347 10.10 25.43 15.57
N PHE A 348 11.20 24.88 16.10
CA PHE A 348 11.23 23.49 16.57
C PHE A 348 10.36 23.24 17.79
N LEU A 349 10.40 24.13 18.78
CA LEU A 349 9.54 24.04 19.94
C LEU A 349 8.06 24.15 19.54
N ILE A 350 7.72 25.03 18.58
CA ILE A 350 6.35 25.15 18.07
C ILE A 350 5.92 23.89 17.30
N PHE A 351 6.78 23.31 16.46
CA PHE A 351 6.47 22.03 15.81
C PHE A 351 6.20 20.91 16.82
N ARG A 352 6.97 20.87 17.91
CA ARG A 352 6.72 19.92 19.00
C ARG A 352 5.39 20.19 19.70
N LEU A 353 5.07 21.47 19.96
CA LEU A 353 3.81 21.87 20.58
C LEU A 353 2.59 21.46 19.77
N VAL A 354 2.67 21.47 18.44
CA VAL A 354 1.57 21.01 17.59
C VAL A 354 1.21 19.55 17.87
N PHE A 355 2.17 18.71 18.26
CA PHE A 355 1.93 17.31 18.60
C PHE A 355 1.65 17.05 20.09
N SER A 356 1.88 18.04 20.96
CA SER A 356 1.56 17.92 22.38
C SER A 356 0.07 18.15 22.61
N LYS A 357 -0.55 17.32 23.46
CA LYS A 357 -1.93 17.55 23.90
C LYS A 357 -1.93 18.65 24.97
N ASN A 358 -3.01 19.42 25.13
CA ASN A 358 -3.10 20.48 26.17
C ASN A 358 -2.88 20.00 27.63
N SER A 359 -2.76 18.69 27.88
CA SER A 359 -2.26 18.15 29.15
C SER A 359 -0.76 18.38 29.39
N GLN A 360 0.02 18.70 28.36
CA GLN A 360 1.45 18.98 28.42
C GLN A 360 1.67 20.49 28.27
N GLY A 361 2.13 21.15 29.33
CA GLY A 361 2.44 22.58 29.29
C GLY A 361 3.73 22.88 28.52
N TYR A 362 4.04 24.17 28.36
CA TYR A 362 5.30 24.61 27.76
C TYR A 362 6.52 24.00 28.46
N GLY A 363 6.52 23.93 29.80
CA GLY A 363 7.62 23.34 30.57
C GLY A 363 7.95 21.90 30.15
N THR A 364 6.94 21.02 30.10
CA THR A 364 7.11 19.62 29.70
C THR A 364 7.63 19.51 28.27
N THR A 365 7.07 20.29 27.35
CA THR A 365 7.47 20.25 25.94
C THR A 365 8.93 20.68 25.74
N ILE A 366 9.35 21.73 26.47
CA ILE A 366 10.73 22.21 26.45
C ILE A 366 11.66 21.18 27.11
N GLU A 367 11.31 20.61 28.25
CA GLU A 367 12.14 19.60 28.94
C GLU A 367 12.39 18.36 28.08
N GLU A 368 11.34 17.80 27.48
CA GLU A 368 11.49 16.63 26.61
C GLU A 368 12.31 16.95 25.35
N PHE A 369 12.15 18.16 24.79
CA PHE A 369 12.98 18.62 23.67
C PHE A 369 14.46 18.70 24.05
N TRP A 370 14.77 19.28 25.20
CA TRP A 370 16.14 19.32 25.71
C TRP A 370 16.68 17.92 25.95
N HIS A 371 15.89 17.03 26.56
CA HIS A 371 16.30 15.65 26.82
C HIS A 371 16.61 14.88 25.53
N ASN A 372 15.76 15.01 24.50
CA ASN A 372 15.98 14.38 23.20
C ASN A 372 17.24 14.91 22.51
N CYS A 373 17.46 16.23 22.51
CA CYS A 373 18.65 16.84 21.94
C CYS A 373 19.94 16.37 22.64
N LEU A 374 19.94 16.30 23.98
CA LEU A 374 21.08 15.80 24.76
C LEU A 374 21.36 14.32 24.47
N ARG A 375 20.31 13.47 24.37
CA ARG A 375 20.45 12.06 23.99
C ARG A 375 21.09 11.89 22.62
N MET A 376 20.73 12.77 21.68
CA MET A 376 21.28 12.79 20.32
C MET A 376 22.66 13.46 20.21
N LYS A 377 23.22 13.96 21.32
CA LYS A 377 24.48 14.71 21.37
C LYS A 377 24.48 15.96 20.49
N PHE A 378 23.32 16.59 20.32
CA PHE A 378 23.19 17.82 19.55
C PHE A 378 23.59 19.05 20.39
N PRO A 379 24.33 20.03 19.83
CA PRO A 379 24.68 21.24 20.55
C PRO A 379 23.46 22.11 20.84
N LEU A 380 23.11 22.25 22.12
CA LEU A 380 22.09 23.18 22.59
C LEU A 380 22.74 24.51 23.02
N PRO A 381 22.01 25.64 22.91
CA PRO A 381 22.56 26.96 23.26
C PRO A 381 22.87 27.09 24.76
N GLN A 382 22.29 26.24 25.60
CA GLN A 382 22.59 26.13 27.02
C GLN A 382 22.26 24.73 27.57
N LYS A 383 22.94 24.33 28.66
CA LYS A 383 22.77 22.99 29.28
C LYS A 383 21.39 22.78 29.90
N LYS A 384 20.80 23.81 30.50
CA LYS A 384 19.48 23.73 31.13
C LYS A 384 18.38 24.20 30.17
N PRO A 385 17.17 23.63 30.24
CA PRO A 385 16.01 24.12 29.51
C PRO A 385 15.73 25.62 29.74
N ILE A 386 15.22 26.32 28.72
CA ILE A 386 14.71 27.69 28.88
C ILE A 386 13.42 27.68 29.71
N SER A 387 13.10 28.79 30.41
CA SER A 387 11.84 28.87 31.15
C SER A 387 10.64 28.99 30.20
N ALA A 388 9.49 28.44 30.63
CA ALA A 388 8.22 28.57 29.91
C ALA A 388 7.81 30.04 29.68
N SER A 389 8.11 30.94 30.62
CA SER A 389 7.87 32.38 30.49
C SER A 389 8.71 33.00 29.37
N SER A 390 10.01 32.69 29.33
CA SER A 390 10.92 33.20 28.29
C SER A 390 10.52 32.73 26.91
N PHE A 391 10.07 31.48 26.79
CA PHE A 391 9.55 30.92 25.54
C PHE A 391 8.26 31.64 25.10
N SER A 392 7.31 31.84 26.01
CA SER A 392 6.06 32.58 25.74
C SER A 392 6.33 34.02 25.24
N ASP A 393 7.25 34.74 25.88
CA ASP A 393 7.60 36.11 25.49
C ASP A 393 8.35 36.20 24.17
N ALA A 394 9.15 35.18 23.83
CA ALA A 394 9.80 35.09 22.54
C ALA A 394 8.79 34.80 21.41
N ARG A 395 7.81 33.92 21.64
CA ARG A 395 6.74 33.64 20.68
C ARG A 395 5.95 34.89 20.28
N LYS A 396 5.68 35.82 21.21
CA LYS A 396 4.95 37.07 20.89
C LYS A 396 5.67 37.94 19.85
N LYS A 397 7.00 37.81 19.75
CA LYS A 397 7.86 38.61 18.86
C LYS A 397 8.06 37.98 17.49
N LEU A 398 7.98 36.65 17.40
CA LEU A 398 8.13 35.92 16.15
C LEU A 398 6.89 36.11 15.27
N ASP A 399 7.07 36.59 14.06
CA ASP A 399 5.99 36.74 13.08
C ASP A 399 5.49 35.35 12.63
N GLU A 400 4.18 35.14 12.68
CA GLU A 400 3.51 33.89 12.30
C GLU A 400 3.77 33.48 10.84
N ASN A 401 4.05 34.43 9.95
CA ASN A 401 4.29 34.18 8.53
C ASN A 401 5.57 33.38 8.25
N ILE A 402 6.45 33.19 9.25
CA ILE A 402 7.61 32.31 9.14
C ILE A 402 7.21 30.92 8.63
N PHE A 403 6.09 30.39 9.11
CA PHE A 403 5.60 29.06 8.70
C PHE A 403 4.98 29.06 7.30
N LYS A 404 4.39 30.17 6.84
CA LYS A 404 3.92 30.30 5.45
C LYS A 404 5.10 30.33 4.49
N VAL A 405 6.11 31.16 4.77
CA VAL A 405 7.35 31.25 3.97
C VAL A 405 8.06 29.90 3.95
N LEU A 406 8.15 29.23 5.11
CA LEU A 406 8.75 27.91 5.21
C LEU A 406 8.01 26.88 4.33
N ASN A 407 6.68 26.82 4.43
CA ASN A 407 5.86 25.92 3.60
C ASN A 407 6.10 26.16 2.10
N GLN A 408 6.05 27.43 1.68
CA GLN A 408 6.22 27.81 0.28
C GLN A 408 7.61 27.43 -0.25
N ARG A 409 8.68 27.67 0.51
CA ARG A 409 10.04 27.30 0.09
C ARG A 409 10.24 25.78 0.04
N ILE A 410 9.68 25.04 0.98
CA ILE A 410 9.71 23.57 0.95
C ILE A 410 9.01 23.03 -0.31
N ILE A 411 7.82 23.56 -0.62
CA ILE A 411 7.06 23.15 -1.81
C ILE A 411 7.82 23.54 -3.09
N ALA A 412 8.38 24.75 -3.16
CA ALA A 412 9.17 25.18 -4.31
C ALA A 412 10.41 24.31 -4.53
N ALA A 413 11.10 23.90 -3.45
CA ALA A 413 12.24 22.99 -3.54
C ALA A 413 11.86 21.60 -4.03
N HIS A 414 10.69 21.09 -3.62
CA HIS A 414 10.12 19.85 -4.15
C HIS A 414 9.78 20.00 -5.63
N ASP A 415 9.06 21.06 -6.01
CA ASP A 415 8.63 21.27 -7.39
C ASP A 415 9.80 21.47 -8.36
N THR A 416 10.93 22.02 -7.89
CA THR A 416 12.15 22.18 -8.69
C THR A 416 12.89 20.86 -8.91
N LEU A 417 12.78 19.91 -7.96
CA LEU A 417 13.42 18.60 -8.05
C LEU A 417 12.57 17.56 -8.77
N ALA A 418 11.28 17.84 -8.97
CA ALA A 418 10.42 17.00 -9.78
C ALA A 418 10.78 17.17 -11.26
N GLU A 419 11.07 16.06 -11.95
CA GLU A 419 11.39 16.06 -13.39
C GLU A 419 10.29 16.78 -14.20
N PRO A 420 10.65 17.58 -15.24
CA PRO A 420 9.69 18.34 -16.06
C PRO A 420 8.57 17.48 -16.66
N ASP A 421 8.87 16.20 -16.93
CA ASP A 421 7.97 15.21 -17.53
C ASP A 421 7.22 14.35 -16.49
N ASN A 422 7.14 14.77 -15.22
CA ASN A 422 6.35 14.05 -14.22
C ASN A 422 4.83 14.21 -14.44
N GLN A 423 4.33 13.59 -15.51
CA GLN A 423 2.92 13.58 -15.93
C GLN A 423 2.00 12.99 -14.83
N SER A 424 2.54 12.16 -13.93
CA SER A 424 1.77 11.53 -12.85
C SER A 424 1.15 12.52 -11.86
N GLN A 425 1.75 13.71 -11.70
CA GLN A 425 1.28 14.74 -10.76
C GLN A 425 0.38 15.80 -11.42
N ARG A 426 0.26 15.80 -12.74
CA ARG A 426 -0.56 16.75 -13.51
C ARG A 426 -1.85 16.10 -13.99
N TRP A 427 -2.90 16.89 -14.16
CA TRP A 427 -4.14 16.46 -14.81
C TRP A 427 -4.25 17.19 -16.13
N LEU A 428 -4.10 16.47 -17.25
CA LEU A 428 -4.09 17.05 -18.61
C LEU A 428 -3.15 18.27 -18.70
N ASN A 429 -1.91 18.11 -18.20
CA ASN A 429 -0.86 19.13 -18.08
C ASN A 429 -1.11 20.29 -17.09
N HIS A 430 -2.23 20.29 -16.36
CA HIS A 430 -2.53 21.28 -15.33
C HIS A 430 -2.14 20.81 -13.93
N ARG A 431 -1.69 21.73 -13.08
CA ARG A 431 -1.69 21.51 -11.63
C ARG A 431 -3.10 21.70 -11.11
N LEU A 432 -3.53 20.78 -10.24
CA LEU A 432 -4.91 20.74 -9.76
C LEU A 432 -5.00 21.13 -8.29
N PHE A 433 -5.81 22.15 -8.02
CA PHE A 433 -6.03 22.71 -6.70
C PHE A 433 -7.50 22.72 -6.31
N ALA A 434 -7.77 22.81 -5.01
CA ALA A 434 -9.09 23.06 -4.45
C ALA A 434 -8.98 24.13 -3.36
N VAL A 435 -10.02 24.95 -3.22
CA VAL A 435 -10.15 25.89 -2.11
C VAL A 435 -11.41 25.57 -1.34
N ASP A 436 -11.30 25.51 -0.02
CA ASP A 436 -12.43 25.32 0.88
C ASP A 436 -12.13 25.93 2.25
N GLY A 437 -13.19 26.31 2.96
CA GLY A 437 -13.14 26.94 4.27
C GLY A 437 -13.53 25.98 5.39
N SER A 438 -12.97 26.17 6.58
CA SER A 438 -13.40 25.50 7.79
C SER A 438 -13.50 26.48 8.95
N LYS A 439 -14.63 26.47 9.67
CA LYS A 439 -14.76 27.23 10.92
C LYS A 439 -14.02 26.50 12.04
N LEU A 440 -13.19 27.23 12.78
CA LEU A 440 -12.47 26.76 13.96
C LEU A 440 -12.95 27.50 15.20
N ASN A 441 -13.03 26.80 16.34
CA ASN A 441 -13.21 27.46 17.63
C ASN A 441 -11.87 28.00 18.09
N LEU A 442 -11.87 29.22 18.62
CA LEU A 442 -10.65 29.93 18.99
C LEU A 442 -10.65 30.26 20.49
N PRO A 443 -9.48 30.52 21.10
CA PRO A 443 -9.41 31.02 22.47
C PRO A 443 -10.27 32.28 22.66
N ARG A 444 -10.89 32.41 23.83
CA ARG A 444 -11.88 33.47 24.10
C ARG A 444 -11.28 34.87 23.96
N GLU A 445 -10.00 35.00 24.27
CA GLU A 445 -9.22 36.22 24.19
C GLU A 445 -9.18 36.80 22.76
N LEU A 446 -9.45 36.00 21.72
CA LEU A 446 -9.48 36.49 20.34
C LEU A 446 -10.73 37.33 20.01
N ILE A 447 -11.69 37.47 20.93
CA ILE A 447 -12.78 38.46 20.79
C ILE A 447 -12.20 39.88 20.66
N ASP A 448 -11.11 40.16 21.39
CA ASP A 448 -10.40 41.45 21.34
C ASP A 448 -9.75 41.71 19.96
N HIS A 449 -9.60 40.66 19.15
CA HIS A 449 -9.10 40.69 17.77
C HIS A 449 -10.24 40.64 16.73
N HIS A 450 -11.45 41.05 17.11
CA HIS A 450 -12.65 41.12 16.26
C HIS A 450 -13.19 39.77 15.78
N TYR A 451 -12.76 38.64 16.35
CA TYR A 451 -13.39 37.36 16.09
C TYR A 451 -14.75 37.28 16.80
N ARG A 452 -15.78 36.81 16.10
CA ARG A 452 -17.16 36.80 16.61
C ARG A 452 -17.57 35.41 17.08
N THR A 453 -18.43 35.37 18.10
CA THR A 453 -19.09 34.13 18.51
C THR A 453 -20.17 33.75 17.49
N PRO A 454 -20.40 32.44 17.26
CA PRO A 454 -21.39 31.99 16.27
C PRO A 454 -22.83 32.30 16.69
N SER A 455 -23.08 32.46 18.00
CA SER A 455 -24.36 32.89 18.57
C SER A 455 -24.11 33.70 19.84
N LYS A 456 -25.16 34.35 20.37
CA LYS A 456 -25.09 35.12 21.63
C LYS A 456 -24.70 34.25 22.83
N ASP A 457 -25.12 32.99 22.82
CA ASP A 457 -24.91 32.04 23.92
C ASP A 457 -23.61 31.23 23.79
N ALA A 458 -22.89 31.38 22.67
CA ALA A 458 -21.65 30.65 22.44
C ALA A 458 -20.47 31.29 23.21
N TYR A 459 -19.76 30.48 23.99
CA TYR A 459 -18.66 30.94 24.84
C TYR A 459 -17.36 31.26 24.06
N TYR A 460 -17.08 30.52 22.99
CA TYR A 460 -15.84 30.63 22.20
C TYR A 460 -16.09 31.34 20.86
N PRO A 461 -15.23 32.29 20.45
CA PRO A 461 -15.28 32.89 19.12
C PRO A 461 -14.90 31.88 18.02
N GLN A 462 -15.31 32.17 16.79
CA GLN A 462 -14.94 31.37 15.62
C GLN A 462 -14.16 32.18 14.59
N GLY A 463 -13.17 31.53 13.98
CA GLY A 463 -12.44 32.04 12.81
C GLY A 463 -12.69 31.17 11.59
N LEU A 464 -12.54 31.76 10.41
CA LEU A 464 -12.54 31.03 9.14
C LEU A 464 -11.09 30.69 8.78
N LEU A 465 -10.78 29.39 8.80
CA LEU A 465 -9.56 28.85 8.23
C LEU A 465 -9.82 28.55 6.75
N SER A 466 -9.10 29.22 5.86
CA SER A 466 -9.11 28.95 4.42
C SER A 466 -7.83 28.25 4.01
N CYS A 467 -7.93 27.29 3.10
CA CYS A 467 -6.77 26.56 2.57
C CYS A 467 -6.90 26.38 1.06
N LEU A 468 -5.82 26.69 0.35
CA LEU A 468 -5.56 26.26 -1.02
C LEU A 468 -4.81 24.92 -0.97
N TYR A 469 -5.42 23.89 -1.53
CA TYR A 469 -4.97 22.51 -1.40
C TYR A 469 -4.66 21.89 -2.75
N GLN A 470 -3.45 21.36 -2.92
CA GLN A 470 -3.06 20.66 -4.14
C GLN A 470 -3.58 19.22 -4.11
N LEU A 471 -4.46 18.87 -5.04
CA LEU A 471 -5.29 17.66 -4.96
C LEU A 471 -4.52 16.35 -5.19
N LYS A 472 -3.56 16.36 -6.14
CA LYS A 472 -2.77 15.17 -6.49
C LYS A 472 -1.74 14.81 -5.41
N SER A 473 -0.91 15.78 -5.03
CA SER A 473 0.11 15.64 -3.98
C SER A 473 -0.47 15.66 -2.56
N LYS A 474 -1.73 16.07 -2.39
CA LYS A 474 -2.44 16.16 -1.11
C LYS A 474 -1.79 17.13 -0.12
N ILE A 475 -1.15 18.19 -0.63
CA ILE A 475 -0.38 19.19 0.14
C ILE A 475 -1.20 20.48 0.35
N PRO A 476 -1.21 21.06 1.57
CA PRO A 476 -1.70 22.42 1.80
C PRO A 476 -0.70 23.42 1.21
N TYR A 477 -1.09 24.09 0.12
CA TYR A 477 -0.23 24.97 -0.66
C TYR A 477 -0.16 26.37 -0.06
N ASP A 478 -1.32 26.92 0.29
CA ASP A 478 -1.46 28.19 0.99
C ASP A 478 -2.62 28.10 2.00
N PHE A 479 -2.56 28.88 3.07
CA PHE A 479 -3.55 28.83 4.15
C PHE A 479 -3.58 30.14 4.94
N ASP A 480 -4.75 30.47 5.47
CA ASP A 480 -4.91 31.64 6.33
C ASP A 480 -6.05 31.49 7.33
N LEU A 481 -5.92 32.21 8.46
CA LEU A 481 -6.96 32.32 9.47
C LEU A 481 -7.42 33.77 9.55
N VAL A 482 -8.71 33.98 9.28
CA VAL A 482 -9.33 35.30 9.26
C VAL A 482 -10.53 35.39 10.21
N ASN A 483 -10.81 36.61 10.67
CA ASN A 483 -11.93 36.91 11.57
C ASN A 483 -13.27 37.11 10.85
N HIS A 484 -13.29 37.09 9.51
CA HIS A 484 -14.48 37.25 8.69
C HIS A 484 -14.94 35.92 8.06
N GLY A 485 -16.25 35.78 7.82
CA GLY A 485 -16.81 34.60 7.16
C GLY A 485 -16.77 34.62 5.62
N ASN A 486 -16.02 35.54 4.99
CA ASN A 486 -16.01 35.72 3.54
C ASN A 486 -15.03 34.78 2.83
N GLU A 487 -15.50 33.57 2.49
CA GLU A 487 -14.74 32.56 1.77
C GLU A 487 -14.25 33.02 0.38
N ARG A 488 -15.02 33.86 -0.33
CA ARG A 488 -14.62 34.37 -1.66
C ARG A 488 -13.41 35.30 -1.58
N GLN A 489 -13.35 36.13 -0.54
CA GLN A 489 -12.21 37.00 -0.30
C GLN A 489 -10.93 36.19 -0.02
N CYS A 490 -11.03 35.13 0.79
CA CYS A 490 -9.92 34.21 1.02
C CYS A 490 -9.49 33.50 -0.28
N ALA A 491 -10.44 33.04 -1.10
CA ALA A 491 -10.14 32.43 -2.38
C ALA A 491 -9.38 33.36 -3.33
N LEU A 492 -9.73 34.66 -3.37
CA LEU A 492 -9.00 35.65 -4.17
C LEU A 492 -7.61 35.96 -3.60
N ALA A 493 -7.42 35.85 -2.28
CA ALA A 493 -6.09 35.96 -1.69
C ALA A 493 -5.20 34.77 -2.12
N HIS A 494 -5.73 33.55 -2.06
CA HIS A 494 -5.04 32.34 -2.52
C HIS A 494 -4.76 32.36 -4.02
N LEU A 495 -5.65 32.95 -4.84
CA LEU A 495 -5.48 33.06 -6.30
C LEU A 495 -4.15 33.73 -6.69
N LYS A 496 -3.65 34.66 -5.86
CA LYS A 496 -2.37 35.35 -6.10
C LYS A 496 -1.15 34.43 -6.01
N THR A 497 -1.29 33.24 -5.43
CA THR A 497 -0.20 32.26 -5.29
C THR A 497 -0.15 31.25 -6.45
N LEU A 498 -1.18 31.26 -7.31
CA LEU A 498 -1.30 30.35 -8.44
C LEU A 498 -0.66 30.94 -9.70
N THR A 499 -0.35 30.06 -10.64
CA THR A 499 0.28 30.41 -11.92
C THR A 499 -0.68 30.17 -13.08
N THR A 500 -0.44 30.86 -14.20
CA THR A 500 -1.19 30.66 -15.44
C THR A 500 -1.22 29.19 -15.84
N GLY A 501 -2.41 28.70 -16.21
CA GLY A 501 -2.67 27.30 -16.53
C GLY A 501 -2.99 26.43 -15.32
N ASP A 502 -3.00 26.91 -14.09
CA ASP A 502 -3.49 26.09 -12.96
C ASP A 502 -5.02 25.90 -13.03
N VAL A 503 -5.51 24.77 -12.50
CA VAL A 503 -6.95 24.49 -12.39
C VAL A 503 -7.36 24.50 -10.92
N VAL A 504 -8.42 25.24 -10.58
CA VAL A 504 -8.90 25.36 -9.19
C VAL A 504 -10.36 24.98 -9.07
N VAL A 505 -10.66 24.06 -8.14
CA VAL A 505 -12.00 23.56 -7.90
C VAL A 505 -12.64 24.23 -6.70
N TYR A 506 -13.89 24.67 -6.86
CA TYR A 506 -14.67 25.35 -5.83
C TYR A 506 -16.04 24.69 -5.61
N ASP A 507 -16.55 24.75 -4.37
CA ASP A 507 -17.94 24.37 -4.09
C ASP A 507 -18.92 25.49 -4.46
N ARG A 508 -20.22 25.20 -4.30
CA ARG A 508 -21.35 26.04 -4.71
C ARG A 508 -21.31 27.48 -4.22
N GLY A 509 -20.69 27.78 -3.08
CA GLY A 509 -20.70 29.13 -2.49
C GLY A 509 -19.83 30.15 -3.23
N TYR A 510 -18.87 29.69 -4.04
CA TYR A 510 -17.79 30.53 -4.54
C TYR A 510 -18.10 31.24 -5.85
N PHE A 511 -18.97 30.69 -6.69
CA PHE A 511 -19.22 31.26 -8.01
C PHE A 511 -19.77 32.69 -7.92
N SER A 512 -19.12 33.61 -8.64
CA SER A 512 -19.56 34.99 -8.84
C SER A 512 -18.88 35.53 -10.10
N TYR A 513 -19.43 36.59 -10.69
CA TYR A 513 -18.81 37.24 -11.84
C TYR A 513 -17.40 37.75 -11.52
N ALA A 514 -17.20 38.34 -10.33
CA ALA A 514 -15.90 38.82 -9.88
C ALA A 514 -14.87 37.69 -9.81
N MET A 515 -15.24 36.54 -9.24
CA MET A 515 -14.38 35.36 -9.20
C MET A 515 -14.01 34.90 -10.61
N LEU A 516 -14.97 34.78 -11.52
CA LEU A 516 -14.70 34.39 -12.92
C LEU A 516 -13.76 35.40 -13.61
N TYR A 517 -14.02 36.70 -13.43
CA TYR A 517 -13.20 37.78 -14.00
C TYR A 517 -11.73 37.67 -13.55
N TYR A 518 -11.47 37.59 -12.25
CA TYR A 518 -10.09 37.54 -11.75
C TYR A 518 -9.35 36.26 -12.16
N HIS A 519 -10.05 35.14 -12.23
CA HIS A 519 -9.48 33.90 -12.75
C HIS A 519 -9.04 34.03 -14.22
N MET A 520 -9.90 34.59 -15.07
CA MET A 520 -9.57 34.82 -16.47
C MET A 520 -8.43 35.83 -16.64
N GLN A 521 -8.34 36.85 -15.78
CA GLN A 521 -7.22 37.82 -15.80
C GLN A 521 -5.87 37.17 -15.42
N MET A 522 -5.87 36.21 -14.49
CA MET A 522 -4.66 35.49 -14.09
C MET A 522 -4.35 34.28 -14.99
N GLY A 523 -5.23 33.96 -15.94
CA GLY A 523 -5.12 32.76 -16.78
C GLY A 523 -5.21 31.45 -15.99
N VAL A 524 -5.91 31.47 -14.84
CA VAL A 524 -6.18 30.29 -14.01
C VAL A 524 -7.57 29.78 -14.33
N HIS A 525 -7.74 28.46 -14.46
CA HIS A 525 -8.98 27.84 -14.88
C HIS A 525 -9.83 27.38 -13.68
N PRO A 526 -10.95 28.04 -13.37
CA PRO A 526 -11.80 27.61 -12.28
C PRO A 526 -12.78 26.52 -12.72
N VAL A 527 -13.10 25.62 -11.80
CA VAL A 527 -14.18 24.64 -11.89
C VAL A 527 -15.15 24.91 -10.73
N PHE A 528 -16.25 25.58 -11.03
CA PHE A 528 -17.27 25.93 -10.03
C PHE A 528 -18.41 24.94 -10.06
N ARG A 529 -18.87 24.49 -8.89
CA ARG A 529 -20.24 24.00 -8.78
C ARG A 529 -21.21 25.17 -8.82
N LEU A 530 -22.20 25.14 -9.71
CA LEU A 530 -23.12 26.26 -9.91
C LEU A 530 -24.40 26.12 -9.07
N GLN A 531 -24.83 27.23 -8.48
CA GLN A 531 -26.11 27.34 -7.75
C GLN A 531 -27.27 27.69 -8.69
N LYS A 532 -28.50 27.55 -8.18
CA LYS A 532 -29.69 28.05 -8.89
C LYS A 532 -29.75 29.57 -8.72
N ASN A 533 -30.44 30.26 -9.61
CA ASN A 533 -30.73 31.70 -9.51
C ASN A 533 -29.48 32.59 -9.50
N THR A 534 -28.37 32.13 -10.08
CA THR A 534 -27.14 32.95 -10.14
C THR A 534 -27.08 33.80 -11.40
N PHE A 535 -27.43 33.23 -12.54
CA PHE A 535 -27.61 33.93 -13.82
C PHE A 535 -28.71 33.22 -14.59
N LYS A 536 -29.58 33.99 -15.24
CA LYS A 536 -30.68 33.44 -16.06
C LYS A 536 -30.18 32.40 -17.07
N ALA A 537 -29.10 32.71 -17.79
CA ALA A 537 -28.50 31.79 -18.76
C ALA A 537 -28.02 30.46 -18.15
N ILE A 538 -27.57 30.47 -16.87
CA ILE A 538 -27.18 29.24 -16.17
C ILE A 538 -28.44 28.44 -15.78
N ASP A 539 -29.50 29.10 -15.34
CA ASP A 539 -30.76 28.44 -14.99
C ASP A 539 -31.45 27.86 -16.23
N ASP A 540 -31.42 28.58 -17.36
CA ASP A 540 -31.91 28.12 -18.66
C ASP A 540 -31.18 26.83 -19.09
N PHE A 541 -29.85 26.80 -19.01
CA PHE A 541 -29.05 25.58 -19.27
C PHE A 541 -29.43 24.43 -18.33
N ARG A 542 -29.60 24.71 -17.03
CA ARG A 542 -29.94 23.69 -16.04
C ARG A 542 -31.30 23.05 -16.28
N ASN A 543 -32.28 23.83 -16.74
CA ASN A 543 -33.62 23.37 -17.05
C ASN A 543 -33.73 22.73 -18.44
N SER A 544 -32.77 22.98 -19.33
CA SER A 544 -32.70 22.36 -20.66
C SER A 544 -32.42 20.85 -20.59
N THR A 545 -32.43 20.16 -21.74
CA THR A 545 -31.95 18.77 -21.88
C THR A 545 -30.44 18.67 -22.17
N GLN A 546 -29.77 19.78 -22.53
CA GLN A 546 -28.36 19.79 -22.96
C GLN A 546 -27.40 19.50 -21.83
N THR A 547 -26.45 18.57 -22.01
CA THR A 547 -25.48 18.21 -20.96
C THR A 547 -24.20 19.04 -20.96
N ASP A 548 -23.94 19.74 -22.06
CA ASP A 548 -22.73 20.54 -22.29
C ASP A 548 -23.09 21.75 -23.16
N GLN A 549 -22.77 22.96 -22.70
CA GLN A 549 -23.05 24.19 -23.43
C GLN A 549 -22.06 25.29 -23.07
N ILE A 550 -21.51 25.97 -24.08
CA ILE A 550 -20.72 27.20 -23.87
C ILE A 550 -21.66 28.39 -23.91
N ILE A 551 -21.60 29.23 -22.87
CA ILE A 551 -22.38 30.45 -22.77
C ILE A 551 -21.49 31.66 -22.51
N THR A 552 -22.05 32.85 -22.71
CA THR A 552 -21.40 34.11 -22.37
C THR A 552 -22.19 34.84 -21.30
N LEU A 553 -21.50 35.27 -20.25
CA LEU A 553 -22.07 35.94 -19.08
C LEU A 553 -21.71 37.42 -19.07
N LEU A 554 -22.73 38.27 -18.95
CA LEU A 554 -22.59 39.69 -18.67
C LEU A 554 -23.62 40.08 -17.60
N PRO A 555 -23.21 40.62 -16.44
CA PRO A 555 -24.13 41.06 -15.40
C PRO A 555 -24.98 42.24 -15.86
N THR A 556 -26.22 42.33 -15.36
CA THR A 556 -27.11 43.48 -15.59
C THR A 556 -26.55 44.74 -14.94
N LYS A 557 -26.96 45.93 -15.39
CA LYS A 557 -26.48 47.21 -14.85
C LYS A 557 -26.67 47.34 -13.33
N GLU A 558 -27.72 46.75 -12.77
CA GLU A 558 -27.97 46.71 -11.33
C GLU A 558 -26.94 45.83 -10.61
N THR A 559 -26.74 44.59 -11.07
CA THR A 559 -25.73 43.69 -10.51
C THR A 559 -24.32 44.26 -10.64
N GLN A 560 -24.02 45.00 -11.72
CA GLN A 560 -22.75 45.69 -11.88
C GLN A 560 -22.51 46.74 -10.79
N ARG A 561 -23.55 47.50 -10.38
CA ARG A 561 -23.44 48.48 -9.28
C ARG A 561 -23.09 47.79 -7.96
N ASP A 562 -23.72 46.65 -7.66
CA ASP A 562 -23.45 45.92 -6.41
C ASP A 562 -22.08 45.25 -6.41
N ILE A 563 -21.63 44.69 -7.53
CA ILE A 563 -20.28 44.15 -7.66
C ILE A 563 -19.23 45.25 -7.47
N ARG A 564 -19.43 46.45 -8.02
CA ARG A 564 -18.49 47.58 -7.85
C ARG A 564 -18.31 48.02 -6.39
N LYS A 565 -19.34 47.88 -5.55
CA LYS A 565 -19.22 48.22 -4.12
C LYS A 565 -18.18 47.34 -3.41
N GLN A 566 -18.04 46.08 -3.84
CA GLN A 566 -17.10 45.12 -3.25
C GLN A 566 -15.78 45.03 -4.04
N TYR A 567 -15.83 45.31 -5.34
CA TYR A 567 -14.70 45.18 -6.27
C TYR A 567 -14.65 46.41 -7.20
N PRO A 568 -14.07 47.53 -6.72
CA PRO A 568 -14.09 48.80 -7.46
C PRO A 568 -13.32 48.73 -8.79
N ASP A 569 -12.28 47.90 -8.86
CA ASP A 569 -11.37 47.82 -10.01
C ASP A 569 -11.88 46.90 -11.15
N ILE A 570 -13.07 46.32 -11.03
CA ILE A 570 -13.60 45.39 -12.05
C ILE A 570 -14.04 46.13 -13.32
N GLN A 571 -13.55 45.63 -14.46
CA GLN A 571 -14.03 45.99 -15.78
C GLN A 571 -15.05 44.97 -16.29
N PHE A 572 -16.30 45.39 -16.45
CA PHE A 572 -17.37 44.51 -16.92
C PHE A 572 -17.25 44.25 -18.42
N LYS A 573 -16.90 43.02 -18.76
CA LYS A 573 -16.88 42.48 -20.12
C LYS A 573 -17.66 41.18 -20.21
N ALA A 574 -18.03 40.79 -21.41
CA ALA A 574 -18.66 39.51 -21.66
C ALA A 574 -17.65 38.38 -21.36
N LEU A 575 -17.95 37.47 -20.43
CA LEU A 575 -17.06 36.37 -20.03
C LEU A 575 -17.63 35.03 -20.50
N THR A 576 -16.84 34.27 -21.23
CA THR A 576 -17.24 32.95 -21.74
C THR A 576 -16.99 31.86 -20.70
N ILE A 577 -17.95 30.96 -20.53
CA ILE A 577 -17.87 29.81 -19.61
C ILE A 577 -18.56 28.59 -20.24
N ARG A 578 -17.96 27.42 -20.08
CA ARG A 578 -18.56 26.12 -20.44
C ARG A 578 -19.33 25.57 -19.25
N LEU A 579 -20.58 25.19 -19.48
CA LEU A 579 -21.47 24.61 -18.51
C LEU A 579 -21.64 23.12 -18.80
N ILE A 580 -21.52 22.30 -17.76
CA ILE A 580 -21.64 20.84 -17.87
C ILE A 580 -22.62 20.37 -16.80
N LYS A 581 -23.53 19.45 -17.15
CA LYS A 581 -24.38 18.76 -16.16
C LYS A 581 -24.29 17.25 -16.29
N TYR A 582 -24.24 16.59 -15.13
CA TYR A 582 -24.25 15.14 -15.01
C TYR A 582 -24.97 14.71 -13.74
N THR A 583 -25.39 13.44 -13.68
CA THR A 583 -26.11 12.87 -12.53
C THR A 583 -25.27 11.76 -11.89
N LEU A 584 -25.14 11.79 -10.57
CA LEU A 584 -24.46 10.76 -9.79
C LEU A 584 -25.30 10.42 -8.56
N GLU A 585 -25.62 9.14 -8.36
CA GLU A 585 -26.44 8.66 -7.23
C GLU A 585 -27.77 9.44 -7.06
N GLY A 586 -28.45 9.74 -8.18
CA GLY A 586 -29.71 10.49 -8.18
C GLY A 586 -29.59 12.00 -7.92
N LYS A 587 -28.37 12.53 -7.76
CA LYS A 587 -28.12 13.98 -7.62
C LYS A 587 -27.53 14.55 -8.90
N THR A 588 -28.15 15.62 -9.42
CA THR A 588 -27.64 16.37 -10.56
C THR A 588 -26.63 17.42 -10.10
N TYR A 589 -25.46 17.40 -10.72
CA TYR A 589 -24.40 18.38 -10.56
C TYR A 589 -24.34 19.26 -11.81
N CYS A 590 -24.20 20.57 -11.62
CA CYS A 590 -23.97 21.54 -12.68
C CYS A 590 -22.65 22.24 -12.39
N ILE A 591 -21.71 22.16 -13.33
CA ILE A 591 -20.35 22.70 -13.23
C ILE A 591 -20.17 23.79 -14.28
N GLY A 592 -19.50 24.88 -13.90
CA GLY A 592 -19.03 25.91 -14.82
C GLY A 592 -17.51 25.95 -14.84
N THR A 593 -16.91 26.00 -16.04
CA THR A 593 -15.46 26.05 -16.23
C THR A 593 -15.03 26.94 -17.39
N THR A 594 -13.80 27.45 -17.33
CA THR A 594 -13.16 28.16 -18.48
C THR A 594 -12.37 27.21 -19.39
N LEU A 595 -12.38 25.91 -19.10
CA LEU A 595 -11.80 24.88 -19.93
C LEU A 595 -12.76 24.56 -21.10
N LEU A 596 -12.57 25.25 -22.23
CA LEU A 596 -13.51 25.21 -23.37
C LEU A 596 -13.22 24.09 -24.37
N ASP A 597 -12.00 23.55 -24.39
CA ASP A 597 -11.53 22.54 -25.34
C ASP A 597 -12.25 21.18 -25.14
N GLU A 598 -12.51 20.49 -26.24
CA GLU A 598 -13.18 19.17 -26.27
C GLU A 598 -12.38 18.09 -25.55
N ARG A 599 -11.04 18.24 -25.43
CA ARG A 599 -10.18 17.32 -24.66
C ARG A 599 -10.60 17.18 -23.20
N TYR A 600 -11.30 18.18 -22.65
CA TYR A 600 -11.86 18.14 -21.31
C TYR A 600 -13.25 17.51 -21.35
N THR A 601 -13.32 16.19 -21.21
CA THR A 601 -14.57 15.45 -21.23
C THR A 601 -15.40 15.66 -19.96
N ILE A 602 -16.70 15.41 -20.04
CA ILE A 602 -17.63 15.49 -18.90
C ILE A 602 -17.15 14.60 -17.75
N ASP A 603 -16.70 13.38 -18.04
CA ASP A 603 -16.20 12.46 -17.03
C ASP A 603 -14.91 12.95 -16.38
N ALA A 604 -13.98 13.54 -17.16
CA ALA A 604 -12.77 14.12 -16.61
C ALA A 604 -13.06 15.30 -15.66
N LEU A 605 -13.97 16.22 -16.03
CA LEU A 605 -14.40 17.31 -15.15
C LEU A 605 -15.13 16.81 -13.89
N LYS A 606 -15.94 15.75 -14.03
CA LYS A 606 -16.62 15.10 -12.91
C LYS A 606 -15.60 14.55 -11.92
N GLU A 607 -14.59 13.82 -12.38
CA GLU A 607 -13.51 13.32 -11.51
C GLU A 607 -12.79 14.45 -10.79
N VAL A 608 -12.43 15.52 -11.50
CA VAL A 608 -11.80 16.72 -10.92
C VAL A 608 -12.66 17.34 -9.82
N TYR A 609 -13.96 17.52 -10.08
CA TYR A 609 -14.85 18.11 -9.09
C TYR A 609 -15.00 17.22 -7.84
N HIS A 610 -15.07 15.91 -8.01
CA HIS A 610 -15.16 14.97 -6.89
C HIS A 610 -13.82 14.82 -6.14
N ALA A 611 -12.68 15.02 -6.80
CA ALA A 611 -11.38 15.04 -6.14
C ALA A 611 -11.29 16.14 -5.06
N ARG A 612 -12.06 17.24 -5.20
CA ARG A 612 -12.18 18.33 -4.20
C ARG A 612 -12.34 17.83 -2.77
N TRP A 613 -13.05 16.71 -2.56
CA TRP A 613 -13.29 16.14 -1.23
C TRP A 613 -12.00 15.84 -0.45
N GLY A 614 -10.84 15.76 -1.11
CA GLY A 614 -9.53 15.67 -0.46
C GLY A 614 -9.25 16.78 0.56
N ILE A 615 -9.72 18.02 0.32
CA ILE A 615 -9.55 19.12 1.28
C ILE A 615 -10.41 18.92 2.55
N GLU A 616 -11.59 18.29 2.42
CA GLU A 616 -12.41 17.97 3.59
C GLU A 616 -11.75 16.89 4.45
N GLU A 617 -11.06 15.92 3.82
CA GLU A 617 -10.24 14.94 4.53
C GLU A 617 -9.07 15.60 5.27
N LEU A 618 -8.41 16.61 4.68
CA LEU A 618 -7.40 17.43 5.36
C LEU A 618 -7.95 18.07 6.64
N TYR A 619 -9.14 18.67 6.57
CA TYR A 619 -9.77 19.27 7.75
C TYR A 619 -10.18 18.23 8.79
N LYS A 620 -10.66 17.05 8.37
CA LYS A 620 -10.96 15.93 9.29
C LYS A 620 -9.71 15.46 10.02
N ILE A 621 -8.58 15.34 9.32
CA ILE A 621 -7.29 14.96 9.93
C ILE A 621 -6.87 16.04 10.94
N SER A 622 -6.91 17.30 10.55
CA SER A 622 -6.52 18.44 11.41
C SER A 622 -7.34 18.51 12.70
N LYS A 623 -8.67 18.40 12.59
CA LYS A 623 -9.59 18.49 13.74
C LYS A 623 -9.57 17.26 14.64
N ASN A 624 -9.48 16.05 14.07
CA ASN A 624 -9.64 14.82 14.86
C ASN A 624 -8.32 14.20 15.34
N MET A 625 -7.22 14.42 14.64
CA MET A 625 -5.93 13.77 14.99
C MET A 625 -5.01 14.68 15.77
N ILE A 626 -4.92 15.95 15.34
CA ILE A 626 -4.04 16.94 15.97
C ILE A 626 -4.82 17.84 16.93
N VAL A 627 -6.16 17.81 16.86
CA VAL A 627 -7.05 18.65 17.68
C VAL A 627 -6.65 20.11 17.54
N VAL A 628 -6.57 20.57 16.29
CA VAL A 628 -6.08 21.91 15.96
C VAL A 628 -6.85 23.05 16.64
N ASP A 629 -8.03 22.78 17.21
CA ASP A 629 -8.83 23.74 17.99
C ASP A 629 -8.38 23.86 19.47
N ASP A 630 -7.43 23.04 19.93
CA ASP A 630 -6.94 22.94 21.30
C ASP A 630 -5.60 23.69 21.48
N PHE A 631 -5.60 24.98 21.18
CA PHE A 631 -4.40 25.82 21.17
C PHE A 631 -3.78 26.02 22.56
N HIS A 632 -2.44 26.08 22.61
CA HIS A 632 -1.72 26.49 23.82
C HIS A 632 -1.63 28.02 23.92
N GLY A 633 -1.48 28.69 22.76
CA GLY A 633 -1.46 30.14 22.64
C GLY A 633 -2.82 30.80 22.92
N ARG A 634 -2.79 32.00 23.49
CA ARG A 634 -4.00 32.81 23.80
C ARG A 634 -4.11 34.10 22.98
N SER A 635 -3.09 34.45 22.21
CA SER A 635 -3.10 35.61 21.30
C SER A 635 -3.28 35.17 19.85
N GLU A 636 -3.84 36.04 19.00
CA GLU A 636 -4.03 35.76 17.57
C GLU A 636 -2.75 35.27 16.89
N ARG A 637 -1.63 35.97 17.14
CA ARG A 637 -0.31 35.59 16.61
C ARG A 637 0.13 34.20 17.04
N THR A 638 0.02 33.87 18.32
CA THR A 638 0.42 32.54 18.83
C THR A 638 -0.47 31.41 18.32
N VAL A 639 -1.77 31.68 18.13
CA VAL A 639 -2.72 30.74 17.52
C VAL A 639 -2.34 30.51 16.05
N LYS A 640 -2.08 31.57 15.29
CA LYS A 640 -1.62 31.49 13.90
C LYS A 640 -0.30 30.74 13.77
N GLN A 641 0.67 30.95 14.67
CA GLN A 641 1.91 30.18 14.69
C GLN A 641 1.68 28.67 14.80
N GLU A 642 0.89 28.23 15.79
CA GLU A 642 0.58 26.79 15.97
C GLU A 642 -0.18 26.22 14.77
N LEU A 643 -1.18 26.96 14.27
CA LEU A 643 -1.99 26.54 13.12
C LEU A 643 -1.17 26.44 11.82
N PHE A 644 -0.30 27.41 11.56
CA PHE A 644 0.53 27.42 10.36
C PHE A 644 1.64 26.37 10.44
N ALA A 645 2.26 26.20 11.60
CA ALA A 645 3.23 25.14 11.85
C ALA A 645 2.63 23.73 11.61
N HIS A 646 1.37 23.53 12.01
CA HIS A 646 0.62 22.30 11.72
C HIS A 646 0.52 22.01 10.22
N PHE A 647 0.25 23.00 9.38
CA PHE A 647 0.21 22.78 7.94
C PHE A 647 1.59 22.47 7.35
N VAL A 648 2.67 23.08 7.84
CA VAL A 648 4.04 22.71 7.42
C VAL A 648 4.32 21.24 7.75
N LEU A 649 3.95 20.78 8.94
CA LEU A 649 4.11 19.38 9.35
C LEU A 649 3.30 18.42 8.48
N ILE A 650 2.09 18.82 8.06
CA ILE A 650 1.30 18.07 7.09
C ILE A 650 2.02 18.01 5.74
N THR A 651 2.54 19.12 5.23
CA THR A 651 3.31 19.17 3.99
C THR A 651 4.50 18.23 4.05
N MET A 652 5.36 18.36 5.06
CA MET A 652 6.51 17.47 5.29
C MET A 652 6.10 16.00 5.34
N SER A 653 5.03 15.67 6.07
CA SER A 653 4.52 14.29 6.17
C SER A 653 3.97 13.79 4.84
N ARG A 654 3.33 14.65 4.04
CA ARG A 654 2.82 14.29 2.71
C ARG A 654 3.92 14.02 1.73
N LEU A 655 5.02 14.78 1.75
CA LEU A 655 6.21 14.50 0.95
C LEU A 655 6.75 13.09 1.22
N CYS A 656 6.94 12.71 2.49
CA CYS A 656 7.34 11.33 2.83
C CYS A 656 6.31 10.28 2.44
N THR A 657 5.01 10.59 2.57
CA THR A 657 3.92 9.65 2.28
C THR A 657 3.83 9.37 0.78
N ASN A 658 3.89 10.42 -0.04
CA ASN A 658 3.82 10.31 -1.50
C ASN A 658 5.02 9.50 -2.02
N GLU A 659 6.22 9.74 -1.48
CA GLU A 659 7.40 8.95 -1.85
C GLU A 659 7.25 7.48 -1.44
N SER A 660 6.73 7.22 -0.24
CA SER A 660 6.42 5.85 0.19
C SER A 660 5.37 5.17 -0.70
N GLU A 661 4.37 5.90 -1.18
CA GLU A 661 3.34 5.37 -2.10
C GLU A 661 3.95 5.08 -3.48
N ASN A 662 4.77 5.99 -4.02
CA ASN A 662 5.49 5.80 -5.28
C ASN A 662 6.39 4.56 -5.25
N LEU A 663 7.17 4.42 -4.18
CA LEU A 663 8.04 3.26 -3.98
C LEU A 663 7.23 1.95 -3.89
N LEU A 664 6.13 1.95 -3.14
CA LEU A 664 5.24 0.79 -3.03
C LEU A 664 4.66 0.41 -4.38
N ASN A 665 4.22 1.38 -5.17
CA ASN A 665 3.66 1.14 -6.50
C ASN A 665 4.71 0.62 -7.48
N SER A 666 5.92 1.18 -7.46
CA SER A 666 7.07 0.73 -8.27
C SER A 666 7.48 -0.71 -7.92
N LEU A 667 7.59 -1.03 -6.63
CA LEU A 667 7.92 -2.39 -6.16
C LEU A 667 6.88 -3.45 -6.53
N LEU A 668 5.65 -3.04 -6.83
CA LEU A 668 4.55 -3.91 -7.23
C LEU A 668 4.39 -4.03 -8.75
N ASN A 669 5.26 -3.42 -9.56
CA ASN A 669 5.21 -3.41 -11.03
C ASN A 669 3.83 -3.02 -11.59
N LEU A 670 3.16 -2.05 -10.97
CA LEU A 670 1.91 -1.50 -11.49
C LEU A 670 2.26 -0.36 -12.45
N GLN A 671 2.11 -0.57 -13.75
CA GLN A 671 2.19 0.52 -14.72
C GLN A 671 1.02 1.49 -14.46
N PRO A 672 1.23 2.83 -14.49
CA PRO A 672 0.18 3.82 -14.26
C PRO A 672 -1.04 3.64 -15.18
N ASP A 673 -0.78 3.11 -16.37
CA ASP A 673 -1.71 3.00 -17.49
C ASP A 673 -2.59 1.74 -17.41
N GLU A 674 -2.21 0.78 -16.55
CA GLU A 674 -2.92 -0.48 -16.30
C GLU A 674 -3.61 -0.51 -14.91
N MET A 675 -3.63 0.63 -14.21
CA MET A 675 -4.20 0.73 -12.86
C MET A 675 -5.72 0.52 -12.87
N ASP A 676 -6.18 -0.65 -12.43
CA ASP A 676 -7.53 -0.76 -11.86
C ASP A 676 -7.54 0.09 -10.56
N PRO A 677 -8.40 1.14 -10.45
CA PRO A 677 -8.50 1.96 -9.25
C PRO A 677 -8.72 1.14 -7.96
N LYS A 678 -9.21 -0.10 -8.09
CA LYS A 678 -9.42 -1.08 -7.02
C LYS A 678 -8.15 -1.70 -6.43
N GLN A 679 -6.98 -1.52 -7.05
CA GLN A 679 -5.71 -2.10 -6.59
C GLN A 679 -4.72 -1.09 -5.98
N THR A 680 -5.02 0.21 -6.07
CA THR A 680 -4.14 1.28 -5.56
C THR A 680 -3.89 1.13 -4.06
N ILE A 681 -2.62 1.13 -3.67
CA ILE A 681 -2.22 1.11 -2.26
C ILE A 681 -2.08 2.53 -1.76
N GLN A 682 -2.70 2.81 -0.61
CA GLN A 682 -2.61 4.10 0.06
C GLN A 682 -1.91 3.92 1.41
N ALA A 683 -0.89 4.73 1.67
CA ALA A 683 -0.22 4.75 2.95
C ALA A 683 -1.14 5.34 4.03
N ASN A 684 -1.05 4.80 5.25
CA ASN A 684 -1.83 5.30 6.36
C ASN A 684 -1.26 6.65 6.84
N PHE A 685 -1.93 7.74 6.46
CA PHE A 685 -1.45 9.09 6.79
C PHE A 685 -1.42 9.38 8.31
N LYS A 686 -2.28 8.74 9.11
CA LYS A 686 -2.21 8.86 10.58
C LYS A 686 -0.90 8.30 11.12
N ASN A 687 -0.48 7.14 10.61
CA ASN A 687 0.81 6.56 10.94
C ASN A 687 1.96 7.46 10.45
N SER A 688 1.81 8.07 9.27
CA SER A 688 2.80 9.01 8.71
C SER A 688 3.05 10.22 9.62
N LEU A 689 1.99 10.91 10.04
CA LEU A 689 2.10 12.03 10.99
C LEU A 689 2.76 11.61 12.31
N ALA A 690 2.39 10.46 12.87
CA ALA A 690 3.00 9.94 14.10
C ALA A 690 4.48 9.56 13.91
N THR A 691 4.87 9.07 12.73
CA THR A 691 6.26 8.79 12.39
C THR A 691 7.06 10.07 12.20
N MET A 692 6.52 11.07 11.50
CA MET A 692 7.13 12.39 11.34
C MET A 692 7.38 13.04 12.71
N SER A 693 6.39 13.01 13.61
CA SER A 693 6.53 13.52 14.98
C SER A 693 7.67 12.84 15.76
N ARG A 694 7.84 11.52 15.65
CA ARG A 694 8.91 10.76 16.33
C ARG A 694 10.31 11.05 15.81
N HIS A 695 10.42 11.43 14.53
CA HIS A 695 11.69 11.70 13.86
C HIS A 695 11.92 13.20 13.64
N LEU A 696 11.10 14.08 14.23
CA LEU A 696 11.18 15.51 14.00
C LEU A 696 12.59 16.02 14.35
N GLU A 697 13.11 15.68 15.53
CA GLU A 697 14.46 16.06 15.94
C GLU A 697 15.53 15.42 15.06
N ASP A 698 15.34 14.17 14.60
CA ASP A 698 16.26 13.50 13.69
C ASP A 698 16.37 14.28 12.36
N ILE A 699 15.24 14.64 11.75
CA ILE A 699 15.21 15.37 10.48
C ILE A 699 15.89 16.72 10.59
N MET A 700 15.65 17.42 11.71
CA MET A 700 16.06 18.82 11.87
C MET A 700 17.51 18.99 12.28
N PHE A 701 18.11 17.98 12.93
CA PHE A 701 19.41 18.11 13.59
C PHE A 701 20.47 17.11 13.15
N VAL A 702 20.10 16.10 12.36
CA VAL A 702 21.05 15.16 11.81
C VAL A 702 21.89 15.86 10.73
N PRO A 703 23.24 15.74 10.76
CA PRO A 703 24.08 16.26 9.69
C PRO A 703 23.59 15.78 8.32
N ALA A 704 23.62 16.62 7.29
CA ALA A 704 23.08 16.29 5.97
C ALA A 704 23.57 14.92 5.44
N ARG A 705 24.83 14.52 5.71
CA ARG A 705 25.40 13.21 5.37
C ARG A 705 24.67 11.98 5.97
N CYS A 706 23.88 12.17 7.01
CA CYS A 706 23.13 11.13 7.71
C CYS A 706 21.61 11.21 7.44
N ILE A 707 21.15 12.19 6.64
CA ILE A 707 19.72 12.37 6.31
C ILE A 707 19.15 11.17 5.56
N LYS A 708 19.96 10.52 4.70
CA LYS A 708 19.56 9.30 3.96
C LYS A 708 19.03 8.23 4.91
N LYS A 709 19.77 7.94 5.98
CA LYS A 709 19.37 6.92 6.97
C LYS A 709 18.07 7.28 7.69
N VAL A 710 17.89 8.55 8.05
CA VAL A 710 16.67 9.02 8.72
C VAL A 710 15.47 8.88 7.78
N MET A 711 15.62 9.28 6.51
CA MET A 711 14.58 9.16 5.51
C MET A 711 14.26 7.70 5.17
N ASP A 712 15.26 6.83 5.08
CA ASP A 712 15.08 5.39 4.88
C ASP A 712 14.21 4.80 5.99
N ASP A 713 14.48 5.16 7.25
CA ASP A 713 13.72 4.69 8.40
C ASP A 713 12.28 5.25 8.42
N ILE A 714 12.08 6.54 8.09
CA ILE A 714 10.76 7.15 7.99
C ILE A 714 9.92 6.48 6.90
N VAL A 715 10.43 6.39 5.67
CA VAL A 715 9.72 5.81 4.51
C VAL A 715 9.46 4.31 4.74
N SER A 716 10.45 3.59 5.29
CA SER A 716 10.27 2.19 5.70
C SER A 716 9.20 2.02 6.79
N SER A 717 9.05 2.97 7.70
CA SER A 717 8.05 2.92 8.76
C SER A 717 6.65 3.26 8.25
N ILE A 718 6.55 4.20 7.30
CA ILE A 718 5.29 4.57 6.63
C ILE A 718 4.78 3.41 5.78
N SER A 719 5.65 2.81 4.95
CA SER A 719 5.28 1.73 4.01
C SER A 719 4.73 0.46 4.66
N ARG A 720 5.12 0.18 5.91
CA ARG A 720 4.61 -0.98 6.69
C ARG A 720 3.12 -0.91 6.98
N ASN A 721 2.55 0.29 7.04
CA ASN A 721 1.14 0.51 7.37
C ASN A 721 0.42 1.12 6.17
N HIS A 722 -0.07 0.26 5.29
CA HIS A 722 -0.83 0.65 4.10
C HIS A 722 -2.19 -0.03 4.04
N GLN A 723 -3.10 0.56 3.27
CA GLN A 723 -4.44 0.06 3.03
C GLN A 723 -4.73 0.05 1.52
N LYS A 724 -5.50 -0.95 1.06
CA LYS A 724 -5.98 -0.96 -0.33
C LYS A 724 -7.15 -0.01 -0.49
N LEU A 725 -7.09 0.84 -1.50
CA LEU A 725 -8.19 1.74 -1.88
C LEU A 725 -9.35 0.91 -2.41
N ARG A 726 -10.57 1.18 -1.93
CA ARG A 726 -11.80 0.46 -2.34
C ARG A 726 -12.77 1.45 -3.00
N PRO A 727 -12.78 1.56 -4.34
CA PRO A 727 -13.68 2.42 -5.08
C PRO A 727 -15.15 2.12 -4.77
N GLY A 728 -16.00 3.16 -4.74
CA GLY A 728 -17.45 3.02 -4.55
C GLY A 728 -17.91 2.76 -3.11
N ARG A 729 -16.99 2.70 -2.13
CA ARG A 729 -17.36 2.56 -0.71
C ARG A 729 -17.80 3.91 -0.14
N SER A 730 -19.08 4.23 -0.25
CA SER A 730 -19.70 5.31 0.51
C SER A 730 -20.25 4.77 1.84
N TYR A 731 -19.98 5.46 2.94
CA TYR A 731 -20.68 5.21 4.19
C TYR A 731 -21.77 6.26 4.31
N ILE A 732 -22.99 5.83 4.66
CA ILE A 732 -24.04 6.76 5.07
C ILE A 732 -23.44 7.65 6.16
N ARG A 733 -23.55 8.98 5.98
CA ARG A 733 -23.06 9.97 6.94
C ARG A 733 -23.93 9.90 8.20
N LYS A 734 -23.74 8.86 9.01
CA LYS A 734 -24.27 8.80 10.37
C LYS A 734 -23.35 9.68 11.21
N SER A 735 -23.81 10.88 11.53
CA SER A 735 -23.12 11.78 12.46
C SER A 735 -23.11 11.16 13.86
N LYS A 736 -22.26 10.15 14.07
CA LYS A 736 -21.85 9.72 15.40
C LYS A 736 -20.81 10.72 15.88
N LYS A 737 -21.23 11.94 16.24
CA LYS A 737 -20.34 12.86 16.94
C LYS A 737 -19.85 12.10 18.18
N PRO A 738 -18.55 11.84 18.34
CA PRO A 738 -18.05 11.44 19.66
C PRO A 738 -18.47 12.53 20.64
N VAL A 739 -18.92 12.13 21.83
CA VAL A 739 -19.26 13.07 22.91
C VAL A 739 -17.94 13.66 23.42
N ASN A 740 -17.39 14.64 22.69
CA ASN A 740 -16.30 15.46 23.20
C ASN A 740 -16.91 16.53 24.11
N LYS A 741 -16.23 16.78 25.23
CA LYS A 741 -16.59 17.77 26.26
C LYS A 741 -17.08 19.07 25.62
N TRP A 742 -18.15 19.62 26.21
CA TRP A 742 -18.85 20.86 25.85
C TRP A 742 -19.90 20.74 24.74
N ARG A 743 -21.10 20.26 25.11
CA ARG A 743 -22.34 20.73 24.47
C ARG A 743 -22.59 22.16 24.98
N GLY A 744 -22.60 23.15 24.10
CA GLY A 744 -23.47 24.31 24.31
C GLY A 744 -24.91 23.81 24.27
N CYS A 745 -25.76 24.32 25.16
CA CYS A 745 -27.17 23.94 25.21
C CYS A 745 -27.82 23.98 23.81
N GLU A 746 -28.50 22.89 23.52
CA GLU A 746 -29.55 22.67 22.53
C GLU A 746 -29.79 23.79 21.50
N SER A 747 -29.38 23.57 20.25
CA SER A 747 -30.07 24.13 19.10
C SER A 747 -30.87 23.01 18.44
N THR A 748 -32.17 22.98 18.71
CA THR A 748 -33.17 22.11 18.09
C THR A 748 -33.43 22.50 16.63
N ALA A 749 -33.67 21.45 15.83
CA ALA A 749 -34.16 21.41 14.43
C ALA A 749 -33.23 21.88 13.31
#